data_AF-A0A6A5F0Y8-F1
#
_entry.id   AF-A0A6A5F0Y8-F1
#
_cell.length_a   1.000
_cell.length_b   1.000
_cell.length_c   1.000
_cell.angle_alpha   90.00
_cell.angle_beta   90.00
_cell.angle_gamma   90.00
#
_symmetry.space_group_name_H-M   'P 1'
#
loop_
_entity.id
_entity.type
_entity.pdbx_description
1 polymer ?
#
loop_
_entity_poly.entity_id
_entity_poly.type
_entity_poly.pdbx_seq_one_letter_code
_entity_poly.pdbx_strand_id
1 'polypeptide(L)'
;MAFGFFLSVTFLLSVWTTAKCDHIPNEGLHMECRDRYFMIAVELFNENELSFEAVDETGVYPITEQYAAKCGYSFNVFPPLEHVELRASYFSCHTDNKEDEVFTFNFNLIMTHKGKEIAYTLNKTCSPSLPWSPREVTCEVNYMEVSVRSDVACPTGTKKDDWDAVVKTAYASATSDWQVIFQRVQQELMPISLKTAKKHGYAFDLTAGRLVFRAPYGQPDSFSTEVNGVPVEVVHATLFSRQSWVLIMVDLVAACSTHKGSYDNSGYIMWETPEVPHPLVSFLHRMQVNIGVNGELVEQLVAEERGYIVKQRKSTVEISIPYNAEGGYRKSIVSGNLYEFYIFHLYLEQISVDEGHIDSRLRIHRTLATPLLPCSVSTEDRTIPEERTFTVYLGNVPEDVELAAVHLNGQEFIVQFTNESIHNITKVVSPNHTHGYTLKVPFDDPVVMQQLIKDATMQHRLDITYTLTVLPENEPFYQLASVMALTDASPPAFDAVCSESGISFKLDHRPIDYLWEIYIGSELLTSELAAKHGYIMSNNSQTLLLEVPLFTHGYEYKDITLKGFFGTFELLMRDHETLEGQNSTVKTCRFSATELIVCSADGNITVVADLPSVITSEGVPAGTNLVDPNCGPNEMDSSRALFSFPVNSCGSTVKLGKEYVMYENEIFFSKKLHAPANFSNDFDRVTMQCTYSLAGLLRLFSVFRFESDAAGVGRIVHSAHSTEGLLSPTIKPTTVLQTPLSTQRQSSWLSERCLDDHIWLSKCFTVRSQRVIRS
;
A
#
# COMPACT_ATOMS: atom_id res chain seq x y z
N MET A 1 -2.33 85.02 47.11
CA MET A 1 -1.54 83.84 47.50
C MET A 1 -2.31 82.62 47.06
N ALA A 2 -2.06 82.16 45.83
CA ALA A 2 -2.75 81.02 45.24
C ALA A 2 -1.85 79.78 45.40
N PHE A 3 -2.27 78.88 46.29
CA PHE A 3 -1.71 77.55 46.51
C PHE A 3 -2.38 76.58 45.54
N GLY A 4 -1.62 75.61 45.00
CA GLY A 4 -2.25 74.52 44.25
C GLY A 4 -1.31 73.53 43.55
N PHE A 5 -0.29 73.04 44.26
CA PHE A 5 0.41 71.76 44.11
C PHE A 5 0.77 71.16 42.72
N PHE A 6 2.09 70.98 42.55
CA PHE A 6 2.76 70.06 41.63
C PHE A 6 2.40 68.59 41.89
N LEU A 7 2.18 67.83 40.81
CA LEU A 7 2.24 66.36 40.82
C LEU A 7 2.78 65.85 39.46
N SER A 8 3.95 65.21 39.55
CA SER A 8 4.58 64.19 38.70
C SER A 8 4.09 64.01 37.25
N VAL A 9 4.97 64.32 36.29
CA VAL A 9 4.84 63.96 34.87
C VAL A 9 5.32 62.52 34.67
N THR A 10 4.41 61.62 34.33
CA THR A 10 4.72 60.29 33.80
C THR A 10 4.43 60.28 32.31
N PHE A 11 5.48 60.14 31.51
CA PHE A 11 5.44 60.09 30.05
C PHE A 11 4.96 58.70 29.60
N LEU A 12 3.70 58.59 29.17
CA LEU A 12 3.18 57.39 28.48
C LEU A 12 3.12 57.70 26.98
N LEU A 13 4.19 57.32 26.27
CA LEU A 13 4.19 57.15 24.83
C LEU A 13 3.30 55.96 24.50
N SER A 14 2.05 56.21 24.13
CA SER A 14 1.21 55.20 23.48
C SER A 14 1.75 54.98 22.08
N VAL A 15 2.57 53.94 21.92
CA VAL A 15 2.89 53.35 20.63
C VAL A 15 1.56 52.86 20.05
N TRP A 16 1.01 53.61 19.10
CA TRP A 16 0.05 53.06 18.15
C TRP A 16 0.81 52.00 17.37
N THR A 17 0.66 50.75 17.79
CA THR A 17 0.96 49.61 16.93
C THR A 17 0.02 49.72 15.74
N THR A 18 0.55 50.19 14.62
CA THR A 18 -0.01 49.88 13.30
C THR A 18 -0.23 48.38 13.29
N ALA A 19 -1.49 47.95 13.31
CA ALA A 19 -1.82 46.57 13.01
C ALA A 19 -1.23 46.31 11.62
N LYS A 20 -0.13 45.55 11.58
CA LYS A 20 0.30 44.91 10.35
C LYS A 20 -0.90 44.08 9.90
N CYS A 21 -1.46 44.42 8.74
CA CYS A 21 -2.26 43.47 8.01
C CYS A 21 -1.38 42.23 7.83
N ASP A 22 -1.73 41.15 8.51
CA ASP A 22 -1.17 39.84 8.18
C ASP A 22 -1.65 39.54 6.76
N HIS A 23 -0.74 39.71 5.80
CA HIS A 23 -0.91 39.18 4.46
C HIS A 23 -0.84 37.65 4.56
N ILE A 24 -1.98 37.00 4.40
CA ILE A 24 -2.20 35.55 4.23
C ILE A 24 -3.15 35.43 3.00
N PRO A 25 -2.97 34.44 2.10
CA PRO A 25 -2.84 34.69 0.68
C PRO A 25 -4.18 34.95 -0.03
N ASN A 26 -4.15 35.94 -0.93
CA ASN A 26 -5.17 36.24 -1.94
C ASN A 26 -5.31 35.13 -3.02
N GLU A 27 -4.85 33.90 -2.79
CA GLU A 27 -4.80 32.85 -3.82
C GLU A 27 -6.15 32.12 -4.02
N GLY A 28 -7.03 32.07 -3.01
CA GLY A 28 -8.29 31.30 -3.08
C GLY A 28 -9.61 32.11 -3.14
N LEU A 29 -9.56 33.44 -3.05
CA LEU A 29 -10.74 34.32 -3.09
C LEU A 29 -10.62 35.31 -4.24
N HIS A 30 -11.52 35.23 -5.23
CA HIS A 30 -11.51 36.17 -6.34
C HIS A 30 -12.90 36.55 -6.82
N MET A 31 -13.01 37.77 -7.35
CA MET A 31 -14.21 38.34 -7.93
C MET A 31 -13.95 38.79 -9.36
N GLU A 32 -14.77 38.30 -10.29
CA GLU A 32 -14.61 38.48 -11.73
C GLU A 32 -15.86 39.02 -12.41
N CYS A 33 -15.65 39.74 -13.50
CA CYS A 33 -16.71 40.16 -14.42
C CYS A 33 -16.93 39.04 -15.44
N ARG A 34 -18.14 38.51 -15.51
CA ARG A 34 -18.57 37.62 -16.61
C ARG A 34 -19.57 38.38 -17.50
N ASP A 35 -20.14 37.74 -18.51
CA ASP A 35 -20.91 38.46 -19.53
C ASP A 35 -22.09 39.28 -18.95
N ARG A 36 -22.83 38.73 -17.97
CA ARG A 36 -24.05 39.35 -17.39
C ARG A 36 -24.14 39.30 -15.86
N TYR A 37 -23.06 38.89 -15.21
CA TYR A 37 -23.03 38.69 -13.76
C TYR A 37 -21.62 38.87 -13.20
N PHE A 38 -21.55 39.18 -11.92
CA PHE A 38 -20.35 39.07 -11.11
C PHE A 38 -20.22 37.63 -10.63
N MET A 39 -19.04 37.04 -10.83
CA MET A 39 -18.68 35.73 -10.29
C MET A 39 -17.77 35.96 -9.08
N ILE A 40 -18.14 35.40 -7.93
CA ILE A 40 -17.32 35.37 -6.73
C ILE A 40 -17.00 33.90 -6.47
N ALA A 41 -15.72 33.57 -6.43
CA ALA A 41 -15.21 32.23 -6.19
C ALA A 41 -14.42 32.22 -4.89
N VAL A 42 -14.76 31.27 -4.01
CA VAL A 42 -14.15 31.10 -2.69
C VAL A 42 -13.68 29.66 -2.54
N GLU A 43 -12.40 29.45 -2.35
CA GLU A 43 -11.88 28.20 -1.80
C GLU A 43 -12.21 28.14 -0.30
N LEU A 44 -13.06 27.19 0.07
CA LEU A 44 -13.27 26.74 1.44
C LEU A 44 -11.94 26.18 1.96
N PHE A 45 -11.62 26.51 3.20
CA PHE A 45 -10.48 25.94 3.91
C PHE A 45 -11.00 25.39 5.23
N ASN A 46 -11.15 24.07 5.37
CA ASN A 46 -11.68 23.40 6.57
C ASN A 46 -13.15 23.76 6.92
N GLU A 47 -13.61 23.32 8.10
CA GLU A 47 -14.93 23.57 8.73
C GLU A 47 -15.23 25.07 9.01
N ASN A 48 -15.09 25.95 8.02
CA ASN A 48 -15.42 27.36 8.13
C ASN A 48 -16.87 27.58 7.73
N GLU A 49 -17.63 28.26 8.58
CA GLU A 49 -18.94 28.78 8.18
C GLU A 49 -18.74 30.05 7.35
N LEU A 50 -19.34 30.07 6.16
CA LEU A 50 -19.36 31.23 5.29
C LEU A 50 -20.70 31.96 5.41
N SER A 51 -20.64 33.29 5.50
CA SER A 51 -21.78 34.15 5.24
C SER A 51 -21.41 35.26 4.26
N PHE A 52 -22.41 35.69 3.49
CA PHE A 52 -22.24 36.60 2.38
C PHE A 52 -23.07 37.85 2.60
N GLU A 53 -22.49 39.02 2.37
CA GLU A 53 -23.19 40.29 2.51
C GLU A 53 -23.01 41.15 1.27
N ALA A 54 -24.10 41.76 0.80
CA ALA A 54 -24.06 42.82 -0.19
C ALA A 54 -23.97 44.18 0.51
N VAL A 55 -23.20 45.11 -0.07
CA VAL A 55 -22.98 46.44 0.51
C VAL A 55 -23.34 47.51 -0.51
N ASP A 56 -24.18 48.46 -0.09
CA ASP A 56 -24.49 49.66 -0.86
C ASP A 56 -24.46 50.92 0.03
N GLU A 57 -24.88 52.06 -0.53
CA GLU A 57 -24.92 53.34 0.18
C GLU A 57 -25.89 53.34 1.38
N THR A 58 -26.85 52.41 1.40
CA THR A 58 -27.91 52.31 2.42
C THR A 58 -27.57 51.35 3.55
N GLY A 59 -26.61 50.44 3.35
CA GLY A 59 -26.09 49.59 4.41
C GLY A 59 -25.47 48.28 3.95
N VAL A 60 -25.47 47.31 4.87
CA VAL A 60 -24.94 45.96 4.69
C VAL A 60 -26.09 44.96 4.81
N TYR A 61 -26.19 44.04 3.85
CA TYR A 61 -27.36 43.17 3.69
C TYR A 61 -26.94 41.69 3.58
N PRO A 62 -27.37 40.82 4.50
CA PRO A 62 -27.03 39.40 4.43
C PRO A 62 -27.75 38.70 3.27
N ILE A 63 -26.99 37.99 2.45
CA ILE A 63 -27.49 37.20 1.32
C ILE A 63 -27.91 35.82 1.83
N THR A 64 -29.13 35.74 2.34
CA THR A 64 -29.78 34.46 2.70
C THR A 64 -30.33 33.76 1.47
N GLU A 65 -30.59 32.45 1.53
CA GLU A 65 -31.15 31.67 0.41
C GLU A 65 -32.46 32.27 -0.15
N GLN A 66 -33.38 32.67 0.73
CA GLN A 66 -34.65 33.29 0.31
C GLN A 66 -34.47 34.69 -0.26
N TYR A 67 -33.47 35.42 0.22
CA TYR A 67 -33.14 36.75 -0.29
C TYR A 67 -32.43 36.65 -1.64
N ALA A 68 -31.59 35.63 -1.83
CA ALA A 68 -30.78 35.40 -3.01
C ALA A 68 -31.61 35.38 -4.29
N ALA A 69 -32.60 34.49 -4.37
CA ALA A 69 -33.44 34.37 -5.56
C ALA A 69 -34.24 35.65 -5.87
N LYS A 70 -34.70 36.38 -4.85
CA LYS A 70 -35.41 37.65 -5.03
C LYS A 70 -34.50 38.75 -5.55
N CYS A 71 -33.26 38.76 -5.08
CA CYS A 71 -32.28 39.80 -5.36
C CYS A 71 -31.30 39.48 -6.49
N GLY A 72 -31.44 38.36 -7.18
CA GLY A 72 -30.60 38.05 -8.34
C GLY A 72 -29.23 37.50 -7.95
N TYR A 73 -29.18 36.75 -6.84
CA TYR A 73 -28.02 36.01 -6.40
C TYR A 73 -28.30 34.50 -6.48
N SER A 74 -27.28 33.73 -6.84
CA SER A 74 -27.29 32.27 -6.77
C SER A 74 -25.98 31.76 -6.22
N PHE A 75 -26.05 30.70 -5.41
CA PHE A 75 -24.89 30.05 -4.81
C PHE A 75 -24.81 28.62 -5.32
N ASN A 76 -23.61 28.21 -5.73
CA ASN A 76 -23.26 26.82 -5.98
C ASN A 76 -22.15 26.45 -5.01
N VAL A 77 -22.42 25.45 -4.18
CA VAL A 77 -21.42 24.85 -3.31
C VAL A 77 -20.82 23.67 -4.06
N PHE A 78 -19.50 23.58 -4.05
CA PHE A 78 -18.72 22.50 -4.64
C PHE A 78 -18.01 21.77 -3.50
N PRO A 79 -18.73 20.90 -2.75
CA PRO A 79 -18.11 20.05 -1.74
C PRO A 79 -16.83 19.30 -2.20
N PRO A 80 -16.70 18.85 -3.46
CA PRO A 80 -15.52 18.08 -3.89
C PRO A 80 -14.24 18.90 -4.00
N LEU A 81 -14.37 20.20 -4.25
CA LEU A 81 -13.24 21.10 -4.48
C LEU A 81 -12.96 22.01 -3.30
N GLU A 82 -13.74 21.86 -2.21
CA GLU A 82 -13.79 22.87 -1.17
C GLU A 82 -13.98 24.26 -1.84
N HIS A 83 -14.97 24.40 -2.73
CA HIS A 83 -15.16 25.64 -3.49
C HIS A 83 -16.61 26.13 -3.39
N VAL A 84 -16.82 27.44 -3.40
CA VAL A 84 -18.14 28.06 -3.48
C VAL A 84 -18.12 29.14 -4.54
N GLU A 85 -19.05 29.06 -5.49
CA GLU A 85 -19.28 30.09 -6.50
C GLU A 85 -20.59 30.80 -6.19
N LEU A 86 -20.53 32.12 -6.02
CA LEU A 86 -21.67 32.99 -5.99
C LEU A 86 -21.74 33.76 -7.31
N ARG A 87 -22.92 33.74 -7.95
CA ARG A 87 -23.22 34.59 -9.10
C ARG A 87 -24.21 35.67 -8.69
N ALA A 88 -23.89 36.92 -9.01
CA ALA A 88 -24.76 38.06 -8.82
C ALA A 88 -25.06 38.69 -10.18
N SER A 89 -26.33 38.73 -10.59
CA SER A 89 -26.74 39.43 -11.82
C SER A 89 -26.23 40.88 -11.80
N TYR A 90 -25.90 41.45 -12.96
CA TYR A 90 -25.65 42.88 -13.07
C TYR A 90 -26.87 43.72 -12.65
N PHE A 91 -28.07 43.17 -12.70
CA PHE A 91 -29.29 43.77 -12.15
C PHE A 91 -29.65 43.27 -10.75
N SER A 92 -28.70 42.65 -10.03
CA SER A 92 -28.94 42.21 -8.66
C SER A 92 -29.20 43.40 -7.73
N CYS A 93 -29.84 43.15 -6.58
CA CYS A 93 -29.99 44.16 -5.54
C CYS A 93 -28.61 44.72 -5.15
N HIS A 94 -28.57 45.94 -4.60
CA HIS A 94 -27.34 46.55 -4.07
C HIS A 94 -26.20 46.73 -5.09
N THR A 95 -26.43 46.47 -6.38
CA THR A 95 -25.50 46.80 -7.45
C THR A 95 -25.78 48.23 -7.91
N ASP A 96 -24.75 49.08 -7.89
CA ASP A 96 -24.82 50.40 -8.52
C ASP A 96 -24.81 50.24 -10.03
N ASN A 97 -25.84 50.74 -10.71
CA ASN A 97 -26.02 50.66 -12.15
C ASN A 97 -26.01 52.06 -12.76
N LYS A 98 -25.01 52.32 -13.60
CA LYS A 98 -24.91 53.55 -14.40
C LYS A 98 -25.29 53.25 -15.84
N GLU A 99 -26.51 53.65 -16.20
CA GLU A 99 -27.05 53.63 -17.56
C GLU A 99 -27.03 52.26 -18.27
N ASP A 100 -27.06 51.17 -17.51
CA ASP A 100 -26.92 49.79 -18.01
C ASP A 100 -25.57 49.51 -18.69
N GLU A 101 -24.57 50.37 -18.52
CA GLU A 101 -23.24 50.25 -19.12
C GLU A 101 -22.14 49.91 -18.11
N VAL A 102 -22.29 50.39 -16.88
CA VAL A 102 -21.29 50.20 -15.81
C VAL A 102 -22.00 49.77 -14.54
N PHE A 103 -21.60 48.62 -14.02
CA PHE A 103 -22.16 48.00 -12.82
C PHE A 103 -21.09 47.89 -11.75
N THR A 104 -21.36 48.36 -10.54
CA THR A 104 -20.44 48.22 -9.40
C THR A 104 -21.12 47.46 -8.27
N PHE A 105 -20.53 46.34 -7.88
CA PHE A 105 -21.00 45.51 -6.78
C PHE A 105 -19.96 45.48 -5.66
N ASN A 106 -20.40 45.80 -4.44
CA ASN A 106 -19.58 45.68 -3.24
C ASN A 106 -20.11 44.54 -2.38
N PHE A 107 -19.19 43.73 -1.87
CA PHE A 107 -19.49 42.45 -1.28
C PHE A 107 -18.57 42.17 -0.09
N ASN A 108 -19.12 41.68 1.02
CA ASN A 108 -18.32 41.13 2.11
C ASN A 108 -18.50 39.62 2.16
N LEU A 109 -17.39 38.91 2.25
CA LEU A 109 -17.34 37.51 2.68
C LEU A 109 -17.00 37.48 4.15
N ILE A 110 -17.86 36.90 4.98
CA ILE A 110 -17.57 36.65 6.39
C ILE A 110 -17.25 35.17 6.53
N MET A 111 -16.04 34.89 7.00
CA MET A 111 -15.55 33.55 7.25
C MET A 111 -15.36 33.34 8.76
N THR A 112 -16.08 32.39 9.33
CA THR A 112 -15.98 32.04 10.75
C THR A 112 -15.08 30.83 10.91
N HIS A 113 -13.88 31.04 11.46
CA HIS A 113 -12.94 29.96 11.77
C HIS A 113 -12.68 29.90 13.27
N LYS A 114 -12.99 28.75 13.91
CA LYS A 114 -12.83 28.53 15.36
C LYS A 114 -13.48 29.63 16.23
N GLY A 115 -14.67 30.09 15.81
CA GLY A 115 -15.44 31.13 16.50
C GLY A 115 -14.89 32.55 16.35
N LYS A 116 -13.92 32.78 15.46
CA LYS A 116 -13.47 34.12 15.06
C LYS A 116 -13.96 34.42 13.65
N GLU A 117 -14.65 35.55 13.50
CA GLU A 117 -15.09 36.08 12.22
C GLU A 117 -13.97 36.88 11.57
N ILE A 118 -13.72 36.59 10.29
CA ILE A 118 -12.82 37.33 9.42
C ILE A 118 -13.65 37.82 8.25
N ALA A 119 -13.67 39.14 8.03
CA ALA A 119 -14.40 39.76 6.93
C ALA A 119 -13.44 40.13 5.79
N TYR A 120 -13.76 39.68 4.58
CA TYR A 120 -13.08 40.06 3.35
C TYR A 120 -14.00 40.93 2.51
N THR A 121 -13.63 42.20 2.36
CA THR A 121 -14.37 43.14 1.50
C THR A 121 -13.82 43.10 0.08
N LEU A 122 -14.71 42.81 -0.85
CA LEU A 122 -14.46 42.75 -2.28
C LEU A 122 -15.32 43.81 -2.99
N ASN A 123 -14.79 44.36 -4.06
CA ASN A 123 -15.58 45.14 -4.99
C ASN A 123 -15.14 44.87 -6.43
N LYS A 124 -16.07 45.04 -7.35
CA LYS A 124 -15.77 45.01 -8.77
C LYS A 124 -16.67 45.97 -9.51
N THR A 125 -16.08 46.68 -10.46
CA THR A 125 -16.80 47.44 -11.46
C THR A 125 -16.65 46.73 -12.79
N CYS A 126 -17.77 46.44 -13.44
CA CYS A 126 -17.84 45.66 -14.67
C CYS A 126 -18.64 46.41 -15.73
N SER A 127 -18.29 46.18 -16.99
CA SER A 127 -19.07 46.59 -18.15
C SER A 127 -19.35 45.36 -19.01
N PRO A 128 -20.58 45.23 -19.56
CA PRO A 128 -20.90 44.15 -20.50
C PRO A 128 -19.91 44.14 -21.68
N SER A 129 -19.38 42.96 -22.03
CA SER A 129 -18.46 42.80 -23.16
C SER A 129 -19.15 42.98 -24.52
N LEU A 130 -20.45 42.70 -24.56
CA LEU A 130 -21.32 42.88 -25.71
C LEU A 130 -22.52 43.74 -25.32
N PRO A 131 -23.04 44.58 -26.24
CA PRO A 131 -24.28 45.31 -26.02
C PRO A 131 -25.42 44.39 -25.61
N TRP A 132 -26.34 44.91 -24.79
CA TRP A 132 -27.54 44.18 -24.40
C TRP A 132 -28.41 43.87 -25.62
N SER A 133 -28.85 42.62 -25.74
CA SER A 133 -29.91 42.30 -26.69
C SER A 133 -31.22 42.99 -26.28
N PRO A 134 -32.10 43.33 -27.24
CA PRO A 134 -33.39 43.95 -26.94
C PRO A 134 -34.20 43.16 -25.92
N ARG A 135 -34.10 41.83 -25.93
CA ARG A 135 -34.64 40.95 -24.89
C ARG A 135 -33.60 39.93 -24.45
N GLU A 136 -33.41 39.80 -23.14
CA GLU A 136 -32.58 38.78 -22.53
C GLU A 136 -33.37 38.05 -21.43
N VAL A 137 -33.27 36.73 -21.38
CA VAL A 137 -33.85 35.88 -20.35
C VAL A 137 -32.73 35.06 -19.73
N THR A 138 -32.65 35.03 -18.40
CA THR A 138 -31.69 34.24 -17.65
C THR A 138 -32.43 33.28 -16.74
N CYS A 139 -32.27 31.99 -16.99
CA CYS A 139 -32.73 30.89 -16.17
C CYS A 139 -31.57 30.45 -15.27
N GLU A 140 -31.48 31.05 -14.09
CA GLU A 140 -30.48 30.68 -13.10
C GLU A 140 -30.92 29.39 -12.36
N VAL A 141 -30.14 28.87 -11.41
CA VAL A 141 -30.50 27.68 -10.63
C VAL A 141 -31.70 27.89 -9.71
N ASN A 142 -31.93 29.11 -9.22
CA ASN A 142 -32.93 29.43 -8.19
C ASN A 142 -33.95 30.54 -8.59
N TYR A 143 -33.73 31.25 -9.70
CA TYR A 143 -34.68 32.24 -10.22
C TYR A 143 -34.67 32.36 -11.75
N MET A 144 -35.70 33.02 -12.27
CA MET A 144 -35.85 33.46 -13.65
C MET A 144 -35.79 34.98 -13.72
N GLU A 145 -35.01 35.53 -14.64
CA GLU A 145 -34.86 36.97 -14.86
C GLU A 145 -35.10 37.32 -16.33
N VAL A 146 -35.91 38.35 -16.57
CA VAL A 146 -36.23 38.86 -17.91
C VAL A 146 -35.83 40.32 -17.95
N SER A 147 -35.07 40.69 -18.97
CA SER A 147 -34.63 42.06 -19.21
C SER A 147 -35.02 42.49 -20.62
N VAL A 148 -35.84 43.52 -20.75
CA VAL A 148 -36.34 44.04 -22.03
C VAL A 148 -35.96 45.51 -22.17
N ARG A 149 -35.53 45.92 -23.36
CA ARG A 149 -35.20 47.31 -23.67
C ARG A 149 -36.48 48.16 -23.74
N SER A 150 -36.46 49.33 -23.14
CA SER A 150 -37.64 50.17 -22.90
C SER A 150 -38.31 50.74 -24.16
N ASP A 151 -37.63 50.69 -25.32
CA ASP A 151 -38.12 51.17 -26.63
C ASP A 151 -38.69 50.04 -27.52
N VAL A 152 -38.69 48.78 -27.06
CA VAL A 152 -39.15 47.64 -27.84
C VAL A 152 -40.68 47.62 -27.85
N ALA A 153 -41.26 47.77 -29.05
CA ALA A 153 -42.69 47.64 -29.27
C ALA A 153 -43.16 46.21 -28.97
N CYS A 154 -44.35 46.08 -28.36
CA CYS A 154 -44.92 44.80 -27.93
C CYS A 154 -44.90 43.75 -29.06
N PRO A 155 -44.43 42.50 -28.82
CA PRO A 155 -44.58 41.43 -29.79
C PRO A 155 -46.06 41.07 -29.96
N THR A 156 -46.57 41.09 -31.19
CA THR A 156 -47.93 40.66 -31.57
C THR A 156 -48.06 39.12 -31.70
N GLY A 157 -47.30 38.35 -30.91
CA GLY A 157 -47.04 36.93 -31.13
C GLY A 157 -47.98 35.92 -30.45
N THR A 158 -49.08 36.37 -29.88
CA THR A 158 -49.93 35.55 -29.02
C THR A 158 -51.25 35.17 -29.67
N LYS A 159 -51.85 34.06 -29.20
CA LYS A 159 -53.22 33.71 -29.57
C LYS A 159 -54.11 34.93 -29.30
N LYS A 160 -54.66 35.47 -30.38
CA LYS A 160 -55.41 36.73 -30.46
C LYS A 160 -56.42 36.91 -29.32
N ASP A 161 -57.08 35.83 -28.91
CA ASP A 161 -58.14 35.85 -27.91
C ASP A 161 -57.64 36.10 -26.46
N ASP A 162 -56.45 35.61 -26.10
CA ASP A 162 -55.91 35.73 -24.73
C ASP A 162 -55.31 37.12 -24.49
N TRP A 163 -54.65 37.67 -25.51
CA TRP A 163 -54.14 39.04 -25.46
C TRP A 163 -55.23 40.09 -25.51
N ASP A 164 -56.29 39.90 -26.29
CA ASP A 164 -57.43 40.82 -26.29
C ASP A 164 -58.07 40.93 -24.89
N ALA A 165 -58.06 39.86 -24.09
CA ALA A 165 -58.55 39.88 -22.70
C ALA A 165 -57.61 40.66 -21.76
N VAL A 166 -56.30 40.46 -21.89
CA VAL A 166 -55.28 41.20 -21.13
C VAL A 166 -55.34 42.69 -21.45
N VAL A 167 -55.40 43.05 -22.73
CA VAL A 167 -55.49 44.46 -23.18
C VAL A 167 -56.76 45.12 -22.67
N LYS A 168 -57.92 44.45 -22.73
CA LYS A 168 -59.19 44.98 -22.18
C LYS A 168 -59.08 45.22 -20.67
N THR A 169 -58.52 44.26 -19.94
CA THR A 169 -58.36 44.34 -18.49
C THR A 169 -57.40 45.47 -18.10
N ALA A 170 -56.26 45.57 -18.79
CA ALA A 170 -55.30 46.65 -18.62
C ALA A 170 -55.94 48.01 -18.91
N TYR A 171 -56.64 48.17 -20.03
CA TYR A 171 -57.29 49.43 -20.40
C TYR A 171 -58.36 49.87 -19.38
N ALA A 172 -59.12 48.93 -18.81
CA ALA A 172 -60.15 49.21 -17.82
C ALA A 172 -59.58 49.58 -16.44
N SER A 173 -58.39 49.12 -16.10
CA SER A 173 -57.79 49.24 -14.77
C SER A 173 -56.55 50.14 -14.69
N ALA A 174 -56.02 50.58 -15.83
CA ALA A 174 -54.74 51.29 -15.90
C ALA A 174 -54.80 52.65 -15.21
N THR A 175 -53.89 52.80 -14.26
CA THR A 175 -53.56 54.07 -13.60
C THR A 175 -52.24 54.61 -14.14
N SER A 176 -51.83 55.79 -13.69
CA SER A 176 -50.48 56.30 -14.01
C SER A 176 -49.37 55.52 -13.29
N ASP A 177 -49.72 54.82 -12.20
CA ASP A 177 -48.79 53.93 -11.52
C ASP A 177 -48.60 52.63 -12.32
N TRP A 178 -47.41 52.06 -12.25
CA TRP A 178 -47.12 50.77 -12.87
C TRP A 178 -47.84 49.63 -12.15
N GLN A 179 -48.49 48.78 -12.95
CA GLN A 179 -49.26 47.62 -12.50
C GLN A 179 -48.82 46.38 -13.29
N VAL A 180 -48.98 45.20 -12.70
CA VAL A 180 -48.66 43.92 -13.34
C VAL A 180 -49.88 43.00 -13.33
N ILE A 181 -50.08 42.30 -14.44
CA ILE A 181 -50.97 41.14 -14.56
C ILE A 181 -50.09 39.92 -14.75
N PHE A 182 -50.30 38.88 -13.94
CA PHE A 182 -49.72 37.57 -14.20
C PHE A 182 -50.72 36.73 -15.00
N GLN A 183 -50.27 36.18 -16.12
CA GLN A 183 -51.11 35.36 -16.98
C GLN A 183 -50.97 33.89 -16.60
N ARG A 184 -52.09 33.26 -16.24
CA ARG A 184 -52.17 31.83 -15.96
C ARG A 184 -53.38 31.22 -16.64
N VAL A 185 -53.20 30.02 -17.17
CA VAL A 185 -54.29 29.24 -17.77
C VAL A 185 -55.39 29.03 -16.72
N GLN A 186 -56.63 29.42 -17.03
CA GLN A 186 -57.83 29.25 -16.21
C GLN A 186 -57.95 30.10 -14.93
N GLN A 187 -57.18 31.19 -14.78
CA GLN A 187 -57.28 32.10 -13.63
C GLN A 187 -57.77 33.50 -14.05
N GLU A 188 -58.49 34.20 -13.16
CA GLU A 188 -58.89 35.58 -13.40
C GLU A 188 -57.67 36.51 -13.47
N LEU A 189 -57.62 37.35 -14.51
CA LEU A 189 -56.58 38.35 -14.68
C LEU A 189 -56.81 39.50 -13.70
N MET A 190 -56.08 39.49 -12.59
CA MET A 190 -56.17 40.50 -11.55
C MET A 190 -54.92 41.40 -11.55
N PRO A 191 -55.05 42.69 -11.93
CA PRO A 191 -53.95 43.64 -11.81
C PRO A 191 -53.56 43.86 -10.35
N ILE A 192 -52.25 43.81 -10.08
CA ILE A 192 -51.70 44.19 -8.79
C ILE A 192 -50.65 45.29 -8.95
N SER A 193 -50.49 46.11 -7.91
CA SER A 193 -49.42 47.12 -7.88
C SER A 193 -48.05 46.47 -7.79
N LEU A 194 -47.01 47.13 -8.32
CA LEU A 194 -45.63 46.67 -8.16
C LEU A 194 -45.22 46.54 -6.68
N LYS A 195 -45.75 47.39 -5.80
CA LYS A 195 -45.50 47.30 -4.35
C LYS A 195 -46.05 46.00 -3.75
N THR A 196 -47.22 45.57 -4.21
CA THR A 196 -47.83 44.29 -3.80
C THR A 196 -47.03 43.12 -4.37
N ALA A 197 -46.66 43.18 -5.65
CA ALA A 197 -45.84 42.14 -6.28
C ALA A 197 -44.48 41.96 -5.58
N LYS A 198 -43.82 43.07 -5.18
CA LYS A 198 -42.59 43.04 -4.36
C LYS A 198 -42.79 42.36 -3.02
N LYS A 199 -43.93 42.57 -2.35
CA LYS A 199 -44.27 41.85 -1.10
C LYS A 199 -44.48 40.36 -1.33
N HIS A 200 -44.97 39.95 -2.50
CA HIS A 200 -45.12 38.55 -2.88
C HIS A 200 -43.79 37.89 -3.32
N GLY A 201 -42.70 38.66 -3.42
CA GLY A 201 -41.37 38.14 -3.72
C GLY A 201 -40.94 38.24 -5.18
N TYR A 202 -41.67 39.00 -6.01
CA TYR A 202 -41.24 39.37 -7.36
C TYR A 202 -40.39 40.63 -7.33
N ALA A 203 -39.37 40.72 -8.18
CA ALA A 203 -38.61 41.95 -8.34
C ALA A 203 -38.93 42.61 -9.68
N PHE A 204 -39.08 43.93 -9.64
CA PHE A 204 -39.23 44.79 -10.80
C PHE A 204 -38.30 45.97 -10.65
N ASP A 205 -37.47 46.18 -11.67
CA ASP A 205 -36.56 47.32 -11.78
C ASP A 205 -36.75 48.03 -13.12
N LEU A 206 -36.70 49.35 -13.06
CA LEU A 206 -36.90 50.29 -14.15
C LEU A 206 -35.62 51.11 -14.26
N THR A 207 -34.72 50.71 -15.15
CA THR A 207 -33.46 51.39 -15.38
C THR A 207 -33.63 52.49 -16.44
N ALA A 208 -32.54 53.21 -16.76
CA ALA A 208 -32.57 54.26 -17.79
C ALA A 208 -32.96 53.71 -19.17
N GLY A 209 -32.54 52.48 -19.51
CA GLY A 209 -32.77 51.88 -20.82
C GLY A 209 -33.61 50.61 -20.84
N ARG A 210 -33.90 50.00 -19.68
CA ARG A 210 -34.47 48.64 -19.61
C ARG A 210 -35.46 48.43 -18.47
N LEU A 211 -36.28 47.40 -18.66
CA LEU A 211 -37.23 46.83 -17.71
C LEU A 211 -36.74 45.45 -17.30
N VAL A 212 -36.54 45.24 -16.01
CA VAL A 212 -36.08 43.97 -15.44
C VAL A 212 -37.15 43.38 -14.55
N PHE A 213 -37.49 42.11 -14.79
CA PHE A 213 -38.41 41.33 -13.99
C PHE A 213 -37.72 40.07 -13.48
N ARG A 214 -37.89 39.76 -12.19
CA ARG A 214 -37.36 38.54 -11.57
C ARG A 214 -38.44 37.79 -10.81
N ALA A 215 -38.46 36.48 -10.99
CA ALA A 215 -39.30 35.55 -10.26
C ALA A 215 -38.46 34.34 -9.78
N PRO A 216 -38.41 34.06 -8.48
CA PRO A 216 -37.95 32.77 -7.99
C PRO A 216 -38.74 31.62 -8.61
N TYR A 217 -38.13 30.44 -8.76
CA TYR A 217 -38.89 29.25 -9.18
C TYR A 217 -39.94 28.84 -8.13
N GLY A 218 -41.01 28.21 -8.58
CA GLY A 218 -42.11 27.72 -7.72
C GLY A 218 -43.04 28.79 -7.18
N GLN A 219 -43.00 30.00 -7.74
CA GLN A 219 -43.90 31.09 -7.34
C GLN A 219 -45.37 30.78 -7.70
N PRO A 220 -46.37 31.28 -6.95
CA PRO A 220 -47.78 30.94 -7.18
C PRO A 220 -48.31 31.27 -8.57
N ASP A 221 -47.78 32.36 -9.16
CA ASP A 221 -48.14 32.83 -10.50
C ASP A 221 -47.28 32.21 -11.62
N SER A 222 -46.35 31.30 -11.31
CA SER A 222 -45.71 30.45 -12.31
C SER A 222 -46.47 29.13 -12.50
N PHE A 223 -46.21 28.46 -13.61
CA PHE A 223 -46.77 27.14 -13.89
C PHE A 223 -45.77 26.26 -14.64
N SER A 224 -45.79 24.97 -14.33
CA SER A 224 -45.02 23.96 -15.08
C SER A 224 -45.87 23.40 -16.22
N THR A 225 -45.29 23.31 -17.40
CA THR A 225 -45.90 22.72 -18.59
C THR A 225 -44.86 21.88 -19.33
N GLU A 226 -45.31 20.96 -20.19
CA GLU A 226 -44.42 20.25 -21.10
C GLU A 226 -44.43 20.92 -22.48
N VAL A 227 -43.24 21.18 -23.03
CA VAL A 227 -43.04 21.69 -24.40
C VAL A 227 -42.18 20.68 -25.14
N ASN A 228 -42.74 20.06 -26.19
CA ASN A 228 -42.08 18.99 -26.95
C ASN A 228 -41.58 17.81 -26.09
N GLY A 229 -42.24 17.54 -24.95
CA GLY A 229 -41.86 16.49 -23.99
C GLY A 229 -40.84 16.92 -22.93
N VAL A 230 -40.33 18.15 -22.99
CA VAL A 230 -39.42 18.71 -21.99
C VAL A 230 -40.22 19.50 -20.95
N PRO A 231 -40.02 19.26 -19.64
CA PRO A 231 -40.68 20.04 -18.61
C PRO A 231 -40.08 21.45 -18.52
N VAL A 232 -40.94 22.46 -18.52
CA VAL A 232 -40.60 23.87 -18.51
C VAL A 232 -41.43 24.58 -17.45
N GLU A 233 -40.79 25.39 -16.63
CA GLU A 233 -41.49 26.35 -15.78
C GLU A 233 -41.60 27.70 -16.48
N VAL A 234 -42.81 28.25 -16.47
CA VAL A 234 -43.17 29.48 -17.17
C VAL A 234 -43.69 30.49 -16.17
N VAL A 235 -43.24 31.73 -16.31
CA VAL A 235 -43.85 32.90 -15.68
C VAL A 235 -44.12 33.94 -16.75
N HIS A 236 -45.36 34.45 -16.79
CA HIS A 236 -45.81 35.39 -17.79
C HIS A 236 -46.37 36.62 -17.08
N ALA A 237 -45.57 37.68 -17.02
CA ALA A 237 -45.95 38.94 -16.41
C ALA A 237 -46.13 40.00 -17.49
N THR A 238 -47.26 40.69 -17.49
CA THR A 238 -47.49 41.86 -18.36
C THR A 238 -47.51 43.10 -17.49
N LEU A 239 -46.49 43.94 -17.66
CA LEU A 239 -46.38 45.21 -16.97
C LEU A 239 -47.11 46.28 -17.79
N PHE A 240 -47.91 47.13 -17.15
CA PHE A 240 -48.63 48.19 -17.85
C PHE A 240 -48.81 49.46 -17.02
N SER A 241 -48.93 50.60 -17.70
CA SER A 241 -49.16 51.91 -17.11
C SER A 241 -49.80 52.86 -18.12
N ARG A 242 -50.67 53.75 -17.66
CA ARG A 242 -51.28 54.80 -18.48
C ARG A 242 -50.49 56.10 -18.37
N GLN A 243 -49.75 56.40 -19.44
CA GLN A 243 -49.01 57.65 -19.62
C GLN A 243 -49.83 58.62 -20.49
N SER A 244 -50.58 59.51 -19.83
CA SER A 244 -51.54 60.41 -20.48
C SER A 244 -52.60 59.65 -21.29
N TRP A 245 -52.58 59.77 -22.62
CA TRP A 245 -53.53 59.11 -23.53
C TRP A 245 -53.00 57.76 -24.07
N VAL A 246 -51.75 57.43 -23.77
CA VAL A 246 -51.07 56.21 -24.24
C VAL A 246 -51.07 55.18 -23.12
N LEU A 247 -51.50 53.96 -23.44
CA LEU A 247 -51.32 52.79 -22.59
C LEU A 247 -50.01 52.11 -22.99
N ILE A 248 -49.06 52.03 -22.07
CA ILE A 248 -47.81 51.28 -22.25
C ILE A 248 -48.03 49.89 -21.66
N MET A 249 -47.67 48.85 -22.42
CA MET A 249 -47.68 47.47 -21.98
C MET A 249 -46.38 46.81 -22.40
N VAL A 250 -45.78 46.01 -21.50
CA VAL A 250 -44.54 45.29 -21.75
C VAL A 250 -44.72 43.87 -21.31
N ASP A 251 -44.37 42.95 -22.21
CA ASP A 251 -44.47 41.52 -21.97
C ASP A 251 -43.16 40.97 -21.41
N LEU A 252 -43.23 40.36 -20.22
CA LEU A 252 -42.10 39.83 -19.47
C LEU A 252 -42.36 38.33 -19.25
N VAL A 253 -42.05 37.54 -20.28
CA VAL A 253 -42.17 36.07 -20.23
C VAL A 253 -40.80 35.44 -20.06
N ALA A 254 -40.68 34.56 -19.06
CA ALA A 254 -39.61 33.59 -18.96
C ALA A 254 -40.19 32.18 -19.05
N ALA A 255 -39.46 31.31 -19.73
CA ALA A 255 -39.76 29.89 -19.81
C ALA A 255 -38.43 29.14 -19.76
N CYS A 256 -38.26 28.35 -18.71
CA CYS A 256 -36.99 27.73 -18.36
C CYS A 256 -37.14 26.22 -18.21
N SER A 257 -36.30 25.44 -18.92
CA SER A 257 -36.29 23.98 -18.77
C SER A 257 -35.98 23.59 -17.32
N THR A 258 -36.81 22.72 -16.77
CA THR A 258 -36.64 22.10 -15.45
C THR A 258 -36.26 20.63 -15.58
N HIS A 259 -35.79 20.20 -16.75
CA HIS A 259 -35.29 18.85 -16.97
C HIS A 259 -34.13 18.57 -16.01
N LYS A 260 -34.22 17.48 -15.23
CA LYS A 260 -33.24 17.14 -14.18
C LYS A 260 -31.94 16.56 -14.72
N GLY A 261 -31.90 16.30 -16.02
CA GLY A 261 -30.85 15.50 -16.64
C GLY A 261 -31.13 14.00 -16.49
N SER A 262 -30.51 13.21 -17.36
CA SER A 262 -30.49 11.76 -17.28
C SER A 262 -29.08 11.26 -17.58
N TYR A 263 -28.77 10.04 -17.16
CA TYR A 263 -27.47 9.44 -17.41
C TYR A 263 -27.69 8.13 -18.16
N ASP A 264 -27.00 7.97 -19.29
CA ASP A 264 -27.09 6.76 -20.10
C ASP A 264 -25.97 5.76 -19.74
N ASN A 265 -26.18 4.49 -20.08
CA ASN A 265 -25.17 3.45 -19.84
C ASN A 265 -23.93 3.59 -20.74
N SER A 266 -23.93 4.54 -21.68
CA SER A 266 -22.83 4.82 -22.58
C SER A 266 -21.84 5.85 -22.00
N GLY A 267 -22.12 6.38 -20.81
CA GLY A 267 -21.24 7.33 -20.11
C GLY A 267 -21.58 8.80 -20.34
N TYR A 268 -22.79 9.12 -20.81
CA TYR A 268 -23.18 10.50 -21.09
C TYR A 268 -24.26 10.99 -20.14
N ILE A 269 -24.07 12.21 -19.65
CA ILE A 269 -25.10 13.00 -18.99
C ILE A 269 -25.86 13.74 -20.08
N MET A 270 -27.16 13.52 -20.12
CA MET A 270 -28.08 14.05 -21.11
C MET A 270 -28.95 15.13 -20.49
N TRP A 271 -29.09 16.26 -21.16
CA TRP A 271 -30.01 17.32 -20.74
C TRP A 271 -30.73 17.93 -21.94
N GLU A 272 -31.97 18.35 -21.73
CA GLU A 272 -32.84 18.79 -22.81
C GLU A 272 -33.47 20.15 -22.49
N THR A 273 -33.61 20.97 -23.54
CA THR A 273 -34.38 22.22 -23.50
C THR A 273 -35.07 22.45 -24.83
N PRO A 274 -36.29 23.02 -24.86
CA PRO A 274 -36.92 23.38 -26.12
C PRO A 274 -36.10 24.44 -26.88
N GLU A 275 -36.18 24.42 -28.22
CA GLU A 275 -35.67 25.50 -29.08
C GLU A 275 -36.52 26.77 -28.96
N VAL A 276 -37.83 26.57 -28.78
CA VAL A 276 -38.81 27.61 -28.49
C VAL A 276 -39.34 27.34 -27.08
N PRO A 277 -38.76 27.98 -26.05
CA PRO A 277 -39.10 27.70 -24.65
C PRO A 277 -40.57 27.97 -24.31
N HIS A 278 -41.24 28.83 -25.09
CA HIS A 278 -42.67 29.13 -24.93
C HIS A 278 -43.41 29.25 -26.27
N PRO A 279 -44.55 28.55 -26.48
CA PRO A 279 -45.34 28.61 -27.72
C PRO A 279 -45.90 29.99 -28.11
N LEU A 280 -45.76 30.99 -27.23
CA LEU A 280 -46.22 32.38 -27.44
C LEU A 280 -45.13 33.28 -28.06
N VAL A 281 -43.93 32.76 -28.30
CA VAL A 281 -42.87 33.44 -29.04
C VAL A 281 -42.86 32.86 -30.46
N SER A 282 -43.37 33.62 -31.42
CA SER A 282 -43.57 33.19 -32.80
C SER A 282 -42.26 32.81 -33.51
N PHE A 283 -42.37 31.73 -34.32
CA PHE A 283 -41.44 31.21 -35.34
C PHE A 283 -40.02 31.80 -35.37
N LEU A 284 -39.09 31.13 -34.69
CA LEU A 284 -37.67 31.41 -34.78
C LEU A 284 -37.11 30.95 -36.13
N HIS A 285 -36.58 31.88 -36.93
CA HIS A 285 -36.01 31.57 -38.25
C HIS A 285 -34.58 31.01 -38.17
N ARG A 286 -33.85 31.31 -37.09
CA ARG A 286 -32.48 30.86 -36.86
C ARG A 286 -32.19 30.85 -35.36
N MET A 287 -31.72 29.72 -34.86
CA MET A 287 -31.30 29.55 -33.48
C MET A 287 -29.82 29.20 -33.46
N GLN A 288 -29.02 30.00 -32.76
CA GLN A 288 -27.63 29.69 -32.46
C GLN A 288 -27.52 29.21 -31.02
N VAL A 289 -26.71 28.18 -30.80
CA VAL A 289 -26.46 27.59 -29.49
C VAL A 289 -24.97 27.71 -29.18
N ASN A 290 -24.66 28.30 -28.03
CA ASN A 290 -23.32 28.36 -27.47
C ASN A 290 -23.32 27.64 -26.12
N ILE A 291 -22.26 26.89 -25.82
CA ILE A 291 -22.16 26.03 -24.63
C ILE A 291 -20.96 26.45 -23.80
N GLY A 292 -21.16 26.55 -22.49
CA GLY A 292 -20.12 26.76 -21.52
C GLY A 292 -19.31 25.49 -21.32
N VAL A 293 -18.02 25.53 -21.66
CA VAL A 293 -17.06 24.48 -21.39
C VAL A 293 -15.99 25.06 -20.46
N ASN A 294 -15.83 24.46 -19.28
CA ASN A 294 -14.87 24.92 -18.27
C ASN A 294 -15.00 26.43 -17.92
N GLY A 295 -16.23 26.92 -17.82
CA GLY A 295 -16.54 28.32 -17.50
C GLY A 295 -16.41 29.32 -18.67
N GLU A 296 -16.00 28.88 -19.86
CA GLU A 296 -15.93 29.70 -21.08
C GLU A 296 -17.06 29.34 -22.05
N LEU A 297 -17.77 30.35 -22.55
CA LEU A 297 -18.85 30.15 -23.52
C LEU A 297 -18.26 30.02 -24.93
N VAL A 298 -18.45 28.85 -25.55
CA VAL A 298 -17.92 28.55 -26.89
C VAL A 298 -19.04 28.21 -27.87
N GLU A 299 -18.79 28.41 -29.17
CA GLU A 299 -19.71 28.01 -30.23
C GLU A 299 -19.92 26.48 -30.23
N GLN A 300 -21.09 26.03 -30.69
CA GLN A 300 -21.45 24.61 -30.76
C GLN A 300 -20.35 23.72 -31.37
N LEU A 301 -19.75 24.12 -32.48
CA LEU A 301 -18.71 23.34 -33.16
C LEU A 301 -17.46 23.11 -32.29
N VAL A 302 -17.07 24.11 -31.50
CA VAL A 302 -15.93 24.02 -30.59
C VAL A 302 -16.25 23.13 -29.40
N ALA A 303 -17.48 23.18 -28.89
CA ALA A 303 -17.93 22.24 -27.85
C ALA A 303 -17.93 20.79 -28.35
N GLU A 304 -18.35 20.57 -29.60
CA GLU A 304 -18.33 19.26 -30.26
C GLU A 304 -16.91 18.73 -30.47
N GLU A 305 -15.94 19.59 -30.83
CA GLU A 305 -14.52 19.23 -30.89
C GLU A 305 -13.96 18.81 -29.52
N ARG A 306 -14.53 19.33 -28.42
CA ARG A 306 -14.20 18.95 -27.03
C ARG A 306 -15.02 17.75 -26.51
N GLY A 307 -15.79 17.08 -27.37
CA GLY A 307 -16.48 15.82 -27.05
C GLY A 307 -17.93 15.97 -26.58
N TYR A 308 -18.47 17.19 -26.50
CA TYR A 308 -19.90 17.40 -26.24
C TYR A 308 -20.71 16.97 -27.47
N ILE A 309 -21.96 16.57 -27.28
CA ILE A 309 -22.86 16.25 -28.39
C ILE A 309 -24.07 17.15 -28.29
N VAL A 310 -24.31 17.95 -29.34
CA VAL A 310 -25.43 18.88 -29.39
C VAL A 310 -26.31 18.50 -30.57
N LYS A 311 -27.54 18.08 -30.30
CA LYS A 311 -28.49 17.66 -31.32
C LYS A 311 -29.75 18.50 -31.25
N GLN A 312 -30.15 19.04 -32.38
CA GLN A 312 -31.44 19.70 -32.54
C GLN A 312 -32.41 18.69 -33.14
N ARG A 313 -33.40 18.24 -32.36
CA ARG A 313 -34.36 17.21 -32.76
C ARG A 313 -35.76 17.61 -32.34
N LYS A 314 -36.71 17.64 -33.28
CA LYS A 314 -38.14 17.94 -33.02
C LYS A 314 -38.35 19.24 -32.23
N SER A 315 -37.59 20.30 -32.55
CA SER A 315 -37.65 21.59 -31.83
C SER A 315 -37.23 21.52 -30.35
N THR A 316 -36.30 20.61 -30.06
CA THR A 316 -35.63 20.45 -28.76
C THR A 316 -34.13 20.38 -29.00
N VAL A 317 -33.37 21.09 -28.15
CA VAL A 317 -31.92 20.99 -28.05
C VAL A 317 -31.59 19.92 -27.02
N GLU A 318 -31.03 18.81 -27.48
CA GLU A 318 -30.50 17.72 -26.67
C GLU A 318 -28.97 17.90 -26.53
N ILE A 319 -28.49 17.94 -25.30
CA ILE A 319 -27.06 18.09 -24.96
C ILE A 319 -26.60 16.82 -24.25
N SER A 320 -25.53 16.19 -24.76
CA SER A 320 -24.84 15.07 -24.13
C SER A 320 -23.44 15.49 -23.72
N ILE A 321 -23.11 15.28 -22.46
CA ILE A 321 -21.79 15.58 -21.90
C ILE A 321 -21.18 14.25 -21.42
N PRO A 322 -20.03 13.81 -21.95
CA PRO A 322 -19.39 12.61 -21.44
C PRO A 322 -18.92 12.82 -20.00
N TYR A 323 -18.99 11.79 -19.15
CA TYR A 323 -18.65 11.93 -17.73
C TYR A 323 -17.19 12.35 -17.48
N ASN A 324 -16.30 12.10 -18.43
CA ASN A 324 -14.89 12.50 -18.41
C ASN A 324 -14.61 13.79 -19.20
N ALA A 325 -15.64 14.57 -19.53
CA ALA A 325 -15.48 15.85 -20.21
C ALA A 325 -14.74 16.87 -19.34
N GLU A 326 -14.05 17.80 -19.99
CA GLU A 326 -13.43 18.95 -19.34
C GLU A 326 -14.49 19.81 -18.63
N GLY A 327 -14.14 20.32 -17.44
CA GLY A 327 -15.02 21.15 -16.61
C GLY A 327 -16.00 20.36 -15.74
N GLY A 328 -15.92 19.02 -15.73
CA GLY A 328 -16.62 18.17 -14.78
C GLY A 328 -15.85 17.97 -13.48
N TYR A 329 -16.57 17.92 -12.36
CA TYR A 329 -16.01 17.69 -11.03
C TYR A 329 -16.33 16.28 -10.55
N ARG A 330 -15.30 15.52 -10.21
CA ARG A 330 -15.42 14.16 -9.65
C ARG A 330 -15.45 14.21 -8.12
N LYS A 331 -16.28 13.38 -7.50
CA LYS A 331 -16.33 13.17 -6.05
C LYS A 331 -16.56 11.71 -5.71
N SER A 332 -15.86 11.24 -4.69
CA SER A 332 -16.00 9.94 -4.09
C SER A 332 -16.90 10.01 -2.86
N ILE A 333 -17.62 8.92 -2.57
CA ILE A 333 -18.46 8.78 -1.37
C ILE A 333 -18.49 7.32 -0.91
N VAL A 334 -18.54 7.10 0.40
CA VAL A 334 -18.69 5.77 0.98
C VAL A 334 -20.16 5.52 1.32
N SER A 335 -20.78 4.55 0.65
CA SER A 335 -22.14 4.10 0.97
C SER A 335 -22.17 2.58 1.00
N GLY A 336 -21.52 2.01 2.02
CA GLY A 336 -21.25 0.56 2.13
C GLY A 336 -20.11 0.08 1.22
N ASN A 337 -19.98 0.65 0.02
CA ASN A 337 -18.83 0.51 -0.88
C ASN A 337 -18.35 1.90 -1.34
N LEU A 338 -17.22 1.95 -2.05
CA LEU A 338 -16.73 3.18 -2.65
C LEU A 338 -17.47 3.46 -3.96
N TYR A 339 -18.08 4.63 -4.04
CA TYR A 339 -18.75 5.15 -5.22
C TYR A 339 -18.11 6.47 -5.63
N GLU A 340 -18.27 6.82 -6.90
CA GLU A 340 -17.93 8.12 -7.44
C GLU A 340 -19.10 8.70 -8.23
N PHE A 341 -19.16 10.01 -8.33
CA PHE A 341 -20.11 10.71 -9.19
C PHE A 341 -19.48 11.98 -9.73
N TYR A 342 -20.05 12.46 -10.83
CA TYR A 342 -19.53 13.61 -11.57
C TYR A 342 -20.58 14.71 -11.60
N ILE A 343 -20.19 15.94 -11.27
CA ILE A 343 -21.01 17.14 -11.31
C ILE A 343 -20.56 18.03 -12.47
N PHE A 344 -21.51 18.55 -13.25
CA PHE A 344 -21.27 19.46 -14.35
C PHE A 344 -22.15 20.71 -14.21
N HIS A 345 -21.56 21.87 -14.43
CA HIS A 345 -22.29 23.13 -14.50
C HIS A 345 -22.53 23.47 -15.96
N LEU A 346 -23.72 23.12 -16.43
CA LEU A 346 -24.15 23.47 -17.77
C LEU A 346 -24.46 24.97 -17.81
N TYR A 347 -23.74 25.69 -18.67
CA TYR A 347 -24.09 27.02 -19.10
C TYR A 347 -24.46 26.96 -20.59
N LEU A 348 -25.67 27.38 -20.93
CA LEU A 348 -26.16 27.39 -22.31
C LEU A 348 -26.59 28.80 -22.69
N GLU A 349 -26.19 29.28 -23.86
CA GLU A 349 -26.77 30.46 -24.49
C GLU A 349 -27.48 30.06 -25.77
N GLN A 350 -28.74 30.49 -25.89
CA GLN A 350 -29.56 30.35 -27.09
C GLN A 350 -29.85 31.75 -27.63
N ILE A 351 -29.40 32.01 -28.85
CA ILE A 351 -29.66 33.27 -29.55
C ILE A 351 -30.69 33.00 -30.62
N SER A 352 -31.77 33.76 -30.58
CA SER A 352 -32.90 33.61 -31.47
C SER A 352 -33.33 34.95 -32.03
N VAL A 353 -33.83 34.95 -33.27
CA VAL A 353 -34.31 36.16 -33.94
C VAL A 353 -35.77 35.96 -34.30
N ASP A 354 -36.62 36.87 -33.86
CA ASP A 354 -38.05 36.85 -34.15
C ASP A 354 -38.40 37.44 -35.53
N GLU A 355 -39.68 37.40 -35.91
CA GLU A 355 -40.19 37.95 -37.18
C GLU A 355 -39.95 39.46 -37.34
N GLY A 356 -39.74 40.18 -36.24
CA GLY A 356 -39.43 41.61 -36.21
C GLY A 356 -37.94 41.94 -36.31
N HIS A 357 -37.08 40.92 -36.52
CA HIS A 357 -35.63 41.03 -36.45
C HIS A 357 -35.12 41.50 -35.08
N ILE A 358 -35.85 41.17 -34.01
CA ILE A 358 -35.44 41.47 -32.64
C ILE A 358 -34.70 40.26 -32.06
N ASP A 359 -33.43 40.46 -31.72
CA ASP A 359 -32.62 39.45 -31.07
C ASP A 359 -33.11 39.19 -29.65
N SER A 360 -33.43 37.93 -29.36
CA SER A 360 -33.75 37.43 -28.03
C SER A 360 -32.69 36.42 -27.60
N ARG A 361 -32.06 36.66 -26.44
CA ARG A 361 -31.09 35.76 -25.84
C ARG A 361 -31.68 35.05 -24.64
N LEU A 362 -31.50 33.74 -24.58
CA LEU A 362 -31.83 32.92 -23.41
C LEU A 362 -30.55 32.30 -22.87
N ARG A 363 -30.26 32.54 -21.59
CA ARG A 363 -29.15 31.94 -20.85
C ARG A 363 -29.70 30.96 -19.83
N ILE A 364 -29.13 29.78 -19.75
CA ILE A 364 -29.56 28.74 -18.82
C ILE A 364 -28.36 28.23 -18.03
N HIS A 365 -28.48 28.23 -16.71
CA HIS A 365 -27.54 27.63 -15.78
C HIS A 365 -28.18 26.44 -15.09
N ARG A 366 -27.54 25.26 -15.16
CA ARG A 366 -28.00 24.04 -14.52
C ARG A 366 -26.83 23.25 -13.92
N THR A 367 -27.06 22.67 -12.76
CA THR A 367 -26.15 21.70 -12.15
C THR A 367 -26.66 20.30 -12.49
N LEU A 368 -25.86 19.55 -13.23
CA LEU A 368 -26.14 18.17 -13.62
C LEU A 368 -25.22 17.25 -12.84
N ALA A 369 -25.70 16.08 -12.44
CA ALA A 369 -24.89 15.09 -11.75
C ALA A 369 -25.17 13.68 -12.28
N THR A 370 -24.14 12.84 -12.32
CA THR A 370 -24.34 11.41 -12.56
C THR A 370 -24.98 10.75 -11.33
N PRO A 371 -25.63 9.58 -11.51
CA PRO A 371 -25.86 8.65 -10.42
C PRO A 371 -24.53 8.24 -9.75
N LEU A 372 -24.62 7.61 -8.57
CA LEU A 372 -23.47 6.99 -7.92
C LEU A 372 -22.96 5.81 -8.77
N LEU A 373 -21.75 5.96 -9.31
CA LEU A 373 -21.06 4.97 -10.11
C LEU A 373 -20.11 4.16 -9.20
N PRO A 374 -20.09 2.82 -9.27
CA PRO A 374 -19.16 2.03 -8.48
C PRO A 374 -17.70 2.35 -8.82
N CYS A 375 -16.87 2.61 -7.80
CA CYS A 375 -15.44 2.84 -7.98
C CYS A 375 -14.66 1.57 -7.60
N SER A 376 -13.94 0.96 -8.56
CA SER A 376 -13.17 -0.26 -8.31
C SER A 376 -11.70 0.06 -8.09
N VAL A 377 -11.28 0.09 -6.81
CA VAL A 377 -9.87 0.08 -6.44
C VAL A 377 -9.30 -1.31 -6.70
N SER A 378 -8.15 -1.39 -7.37
CA SER A 378 -7.55 -2.67 -7.79
C SER A 378 -6.26 -2.95 -7.04
N THR A 379 -6.05 -4.21 -6.67
CA THR A 379 -4.80 -4.68 -6.06
C THR A 379 -4.09 -5.65 -7.01
N GLU A 380 -2.81 -5.42 -7.27
CA GLU A 380 -1.98 -6.21 -8.16
C GLU A 380 -0.77 -6.75 -7.39
N ASP A 381 -0.54 -8.06 -7.44
CA ASP A 381 0.64 -8.71 -6.90
C ASP A 381 1.79 -8.61 -7.92
N ARG A 382 2.85 -7.87 -7.57
CA ARG A 382 4.07 -7.68 -8.36
C ARG A 382 5.28 -8.31 -7.69
N THR A 383 5.06 -9.30 -6.82
CA THR A 383 6.11 -9.98 -6.08
C THR A 383 7.00 -10.81 -7.02
N ILE A 384 8.31 -10.64 -6.87
CA ILE A 384 9.33 -11.45 -7.52
C ILE A 384 9.96 -12.33 -6.43
N PRO A 385 9.72 -13.67 -6.41
CA PRO A 385 10.17 -14.53 -5.31
C PRO A 385 11.67 -14.47 -5.03
N GLU A 386 12.49 -14.27 -6.06
CA GLU A 386 13.95 -14.17 -5.96
C GLU A 386 14.42 -12.93 -5.18
N GLU A 387 13.63 -11.84 -5.19
CA GLU A 387 13.91 -10.63 -4.41
C GLU A 387 13.54 -10.77 -2.92
N ARG A 388 12.93 -11.91 -2.53
CA ARG A 388 12.49 -12.23 -1.16
C ARG A 388 11.67 -11.12 -0.50
N THR A 389 10.88 -10.39 -1.29
CA THR A 389 10.12 -9.22 -0.83
C THR A 389 8.76 -9.20 -1.54
N PHE A 390 7.67 -9.16 -0.78
CA PHE A 390 6.35 -8.90 -1.32
C PHE A 390 6.29 -7.49 -1.88
N THR A 391 5.83 -7.34 -3.11
CA THR A 391 5.58 -6.04 -3.74
C THR A 391 4.15 -6.00 -4.23
N VAL A 392 3.29 -5.23 -3.56
CA VAL A 392 1.85 -5.17 -3.87
C VAL A 392 1.47 -3.75 -4.26
N TYR A 393 0.83 -3.62 -5.41
CA TYR A 393 0.38 -2.33 -5.95
C TYR A 393 -1.12 -2.16 -5.76
N LEU A 394 -1.52 -1.11 -5.03
CA LEU A 394 -2.89 -0.63 -4.94
C LEU A 394 -3.08 0.49 -5.98
N GLY A 395 -3.95 0.28 -6.96
CA GLY A 395 -4.19 1.21 -8.07
C GLY A 395 -5.64 1.64 -8.19
N ASN A 396 -5.89 2.61 -9.08
CA ASN A 396 -7.20 3.22 -9.33
C ASN A 396 -7.80 3.91 -8.10
N VAL A 397 -6.95 4.45 -7.22
CA VAL A 397 -7.42 5.25 -6.08
C VAL A 397 -7.81 6.63 -6.61
N PRO A 398 -9.04 7.12 -6.35
CA PRO A 398 -9.45 8.48 -6.69
C PRO A 398 -8.54 9.56 -6.10
N GLU A 399 -8.47 10.73 -6.73
CA GLU A 399 -7.64 11.84 -6.24
C GLU A 399 -8.07 12.35 -4.86
N ASP A 400 -9.37 12.33 -4.57
CA ASP A 400 -9.98 12.74 -3.31
C ASP A 400 -10.05 11.62 -2.26
N VAL A 401 -9.31 10.53 -2.46
CA VAL A 401 -9.22 9.40 -1.54
C VAL A 401 -7.76 9.14 -1.17
N GLU A 402 -7.44 9.08 0.12
CA GLU A 402 -6.08 8.84 0.58
C GLU A 402 -5.95 7.57 1.40
N LEU A 403 -4.76 6.94 1.35
CA LEU A 403 -4.42 5.82 2.22
C LEU A 403 -4.06 6.31 3.62
N ALA A 404 -4.91 5.99 4.60
CA ALA A 404 -4.73 6.37 6.00
C ALA A 404 -3.93 5.32 6.79
N ALA A 405 -4.21 4.03 6.58
CA ALA A 405 -3.57 2.94 7.32
C ALA A 405 -3.49 1.64 6.50
N VAL A 406 -2.53 0.78 6.87
CA VAL A 406 -2.39 -0.57 6.32
C VAL A 406 -2.32 -1.56 7.48
N HIS A 407 -3.17 -2.59 7.45
CA HIS A 407 -3.06 -3.72 8.38
C HIS A 407 -2.46 -4.92 7.64
N LEU A 408 -1.41 -5.49 8.23
CA LEU A 408 -0.72 -6.67 7.70
C LEU A 408 -0.91 -7.81 8.68
N ASN A 409 -1.55 -8.91 8.25
CA ASN A 409 -1.80 -10.11 9.07
C ASN A 409 -2.34 -9.81 10.49
N GLY A 410 -3.17 -8.77 10.64
CA GLY A 410 -3.80 -8.37 11.91
C GLY A 410 -3.04 -7.31 12.73
N GLN A 411 -1.86 -6.88 12.30
CA GLN A 411 -1.09 -5.80 12.91
C GLN A 411 -1.28 -4.49 12.14
N GLU A 412 -1.68 -3.41 12.83
CA GLU A 412 -1.93 -2.09 12.25
C GLU A 412 -0.63 -1.28 12.09
N PHE A 413 -0.47 -0.67 10.92
CA PHE A 413 0.57 0.29 10.61
C PHE A 413 -0.07 1.58 10.08
N ILE A 414 0.07 2.66 10.85
CA ILE A 414 -0.37 4.00 10.42
C ILE A 414 0.62 4.49 9.38
N VAL A 415 0.12 4.93 8.22
CA VAL A 415 0.98 5.45 7.15
C VAL A 415 1.45 6.85 7.54
N GLN A 416 2.60 6.93 8.22
CA GLN A 416 3.34 8.18 8.33
C GLN A 416 4.26 8.27 7.11
N PHE A 417 4.01 9.23 6.22
CA PHE A 417 4.87 9.50 5.05
C PHE A 417 6.25 10.08 5.41
N THR A 418 6.65 10.01 6.69
CA THR A 418 7.99 10.31 7.18
C THR A 418 8.85 9.05 7.12
N ASN A 419 10.14 9.21 6.86
CA ASN A 419 11.15 8.15 6.67
C ASN A 419 11.39 7.22 7.90
N GLU A 420 10.43 7.13 8.82
CA GLU A 420 10.51 6.37 10.08
C GLU A 420 9.61 5.12 10.09
N SER A 421 8.84 4.84 9.03
CA SER A 421 8.08 3.58 8.93
C SER A 421 8.97 2.42 8.45
N ILE A 422 8.84 1.26 9.11
CA ILE A 422 9.60 0.03 8.84
C ILE A 422 9.28 -0.56 7.45
N HIS A 423 8.12 -0.24 6.89
CA HIS A 423 7.62 -0.74 5.61
C HIS A 423 7.57 0.38 4.57
N ASN A 424 8.24 0.19 3.44
CA ASN A 424 8.28 1.19 2.37
C ASN A 424 6.95 1.22 1.62
N ILE A 425 6.10 2.20 1.93
CA ILE A 425 4.90 2.54 1.15
C ILE A 425 5.21 3.78 0.32
N THR A 426 5.09 3.69 -1.01
CA THR A 426 5.32 4.82 -1.91
C THR A 426 4.05 5.19 -2.69
N LYS A 427 3.70 6.48 -2.69
CA LYS A 427 2.62 7.03 -3.53
C LYS A 427 3.12 7.15 -4.97
N VAL A 428 2.34 6.65 -5.91
CA VAL A 428 2.60 6.70 -7.35
C VAL A 428 1.49 7.51 -8.02
N VAL A 429 1.84 8.61 -8.67
CA VAL A 429 0.87 9.45 -9.38
C VAL A 429 0.59 8.85 -10.75
N SER A 430 -0.69 8.70 -11.12
CA SER A 430 -1.14 8.21 -12.42
C SER A 430 -1.68 9.38 -13.25
N PRO A 431 -1.54 9.37 -14.59
CA PRO A 431 -2.00 10.46 -15.46
C PRO A 431 -3.53 10.67 -15.52
N ASN A 432 -4.35 9.78 -14.96
CA ASN A 432 -5.82 9.80 -15.08
C ASN A 432 -6.54 10.33 -13.82
N HIS A 433 -6.07 11.40 -13.17
CA HIS A 433 -6.68 11.94 -11.93
C HIS A 433 -6.94 10.85 -10.86
N THR A 434 -6.04 9.89 -10.83
CA THR A 434 -6.03 8.75 -9.91
C THR A 434 -4.59 8.55 -9.47
N HIS A 435 -4.39 7.84 -8.39
CA HIS A 435 -3.07 7.48 -7.93
C HIS A 435 -3.08 6.06 -7.38
N GLY A 436 -1.90 5.62 -6.95
CA GLY A 436 -1.73 4.31 -6.37
C GLY A 436 -0.66 4.31 -5.28
N TYR A 437 -0.54 3.17 -4.62
CA TYR A 437 0.41 2.94 -3.55
C TYR A 437 1.13 1.63 -3.80
N THR A 438 2.45 1.63 -3.68
CA THR A 438 3.25 0.40 -3.70
C THR A 438 3.68 0.07 -2.29
N LEU A 439 3.28 -1.10 -1.79
CA LEU A 439 3.69 -1.66 -0.51
C LEU A 439 4.82 -2.67 -0.74
N LYS A 440 5.92 -2.54 -0.01
CA LYS A 440 7.01 -3.53 0.02
C LYS A 440 7.21 -4.11 1.42
N VAL A 441 7.20 -5.44 1.53
CA VAL A 441 7.38 -6.18 2.80
C VAL A 441 8.35 -7.35 2.59
N PRO A 442 9.54 -7.36 3.24
CA PRO A 442 10.47 -8.48 3.15
C PRO A 442 9.86 -9.79 3.66
N PHE A 443 10.23 -10.94 3.09
CA PHE A 443 9.74 -12.25 3.55
C PHE A 443 10.19 -12.57 4.97
N ASP A 444 11.35 -12.05 5.39
CA ASP A 444 11.91 -12.27 6.73
C ASP A 444 11.28 -11.34 7.79
N ASP A 445 10.32 -10.49 7.42
CA ASP A 445 9.59 -9.63 8.38
C ASP A 445 8.69 -10.49 9.29
N PRO A 446 8.66 -10.25 10.61
CA PRO A 446 7.84 -11.02 11.54
C PRO A 446 6.33 -10.99 11.25
N VAL A 447 5.84 -10.00 10.48
CA VAL A 447 4.43 -9.93 10.09
C VAL A 447 4.07 -10.94 9.00
N VAL A 448 5.05 -11.44 8.24
CA VAL A 448 4.82 -12.41 7.16
C VAL A 448 4.58 -13.81 7.76
N MET A 449 3.45 -14.41 7.40
CA MET A 449 3.18 -15.79 7.80
C MET A 449 3.97 -16.73 6.90
N GLN A 450 4.81 -17.56 7.50
CA GLN A 450 5.60 -18.54 6.79
C GLN A 450 5.11 -19.95 7.15
N GLN A 451 4.86 -20.79 6.15
CA GLN A 451 4.46 -22.17 6.32
C GLN A 451 5.28 -23.09 5.39
N LEU A 452 5.82 -24.18 5.93
CA LEU A 452 6.48 -25.19 5.12
C LEU A 452 5.44 -26.06 4.41
N ILE A 453 5.57 -26.18 3.09
CA ILE A 453 4.79 -27.10 2.26
C ILE A 453 5.68 -28.32 1.96
N LYS A 454 5.05 -29.45 1.59
CA LYS A 454 5.73 -30.65 1.11
C LYS A 454 6.84 -30.33 0.09
N ASP A 455 7.89 -31.15 0.08
CA ASP A 455 9.05 -31.05 -0.81
C ASP A 455 9.96 -29.83 -0.54
N ALA A 456 10.23 -29.53 0.74
CA ALA A 456 11.16 -28.47 1.17
C ALA A 456 10.88 -27.11 0.50
N THR A 457 9.61 -26.77 0.30
CA THR A 457 9.19 -25.50 -0.29
C THR A 457 8.59 -24.63 0.80
N MET A 458 9.13 -23.43 1.01
CA MET A 458 8.60 -22.48 1.98
C MET A 458 7.55 -21.59 1.32
N GLN A 459 6.35 -21.56 1.88
CA GLN A 459 5.29 -20.63 1.49
C GLN A 459 5.29 -19.42 2.41
N HIS A 460 5.37 -18.24 1.81
CA HIS A 460 5.18 -16.96 2.45
C HIS A 460 3.78 -16.46 2.11
N ARG A 461 3.06 -15.93 3.10
CA ARG A 461 1.73 -15.35 2.92
C ARG A 461 1.60 -14.03 3.66
N LEU A 462 0.97 -13.07 2.98
CA LEU A 462 0.68 -11.74 3.51
C LEU A 462 -0.77 -11.37 3.19
N ASP A 463 -1.62 -11.31 4.22
CA ASP A 463 -2.95 -10.73 4.15
C ASP A 463 -2.86 -9.23 4.46
N ILE A 464 -3.47 -8.40 3.61
CA ILE A 464 -3.37 -6.95 3.63
C ILE A 464 -4.77 -6.33 3.68
N THR A 465 -4.99 -5.40 4.59
CA THR A 465 -6.18 -4.54 4.63
C THR A 465 -5.76 -3.09 4.51
N TYR A 466 -6.07 -2.46 3.39
CA TYR A 466 -5.89 -1.03 3.16
C TYR A 466 -7.08 -0.27 3.72
N THR A 467 -6.81 0.76 4.53
CA THR A 467 -7.82 1.72 5.00
C THR A 467 -7.66 3.01 4.21
N LEU A 468 -8.59 3.24 3.29
CA LEU A 468 -8.69 4.43 2.47
C LEU A 468 -9.69 5.40 3.12
N THR A 469 -9.46 6.70 3.02
CA THR A 469 -10.36 7.74 3.56
C THR A 469 -10.73 8.73 2.46
N VAL A 470 -12.02 8.98 2.29
CA VAL A 470 -12.52 10.04 1.38
C VAL A 470 -12.33 11.39 2.05
N LEU A 471 -11.74 12.35 1.33
CA LEU A 471 -11.51 13.71 1.82
C LEU A 471 -12.60 14.68 1.32
N PRO A 472 -12.99 15.69 2.13
CA PRO A 472 -12.56 15.95 3.51
C PRO A 472 -13.40 15.23 4.60
N GLU A 473 -14.43 14.48 4.22
CA GLU A 473 -15.39 13.88 5.16
C GLU A 473 -14.76 12.83 6.11
N ASN A 474 -13.56 12.34 5.76
CA ASN A 474 -12.78 11.32 6.49
C ASN A 474 -13.55 10.01 6.70
N GLU A 475 -14.47 9.68 5.79
CA GLU A 475 -15.19 8.40 5.83
C GLU A 475 -14.27 7.25 5.35
N PRO A 476 -14.09 6.19 6.16
CA PRO A 476 -13.19 5.10 5.81
C PRO A 476 -13.83 4.07 4.87
N PHE A 477 -13.04 3.58 3.93
CA PHE A 477 -13.32 2.47 3.04
C PHE A 477 -12.18 1.43 3.12
N TYR A 478 -12.53 0.14 3.16
CA TYR A 478 -11.56 -0.94 3.34
C TYR A 478 -11.39 -1.76 2.06
N GLN A 479 -10.14 -1.89 1.59
CA GLN A 479 -9.78 -2.74 0.47
C GLN A 479 -8.90 -3.91 0.97
N LEU A 480 -9.29 -5.14 0.64
CA LEU A 480 -8.62 -6.36 1.07
C LEU A 480 -7.75 -6.94 -0.06
N ALA A 481 -6.58 -7.49 0.29
CA ALA A 481 -5.73 -8.26 -0.59
C ALA A 481 -5.05 -9.41 0.18
N SER A 482 -4.66 -10.47 -0.53
CA SER A 482 -3.88 -11.58 0.00
C SER A 482 -2.89 -12.02 -1.07
N VAL A 483 -1.60 -12.01 -0.75
CA VAL A 483 -0.53 -12.41 -1.66
C VAL A 483 0.25 -13.58 -1.10
N MET A 484 0.78 -14.41 -1.99
CA MET A 484 1.52 -15.63 -1.64
C MET A 484 2.73 -15.80 -2.55
N ALA A 485 3.85 -16.21 -1.96
CA ALA A 485 5.07 -16.53 -2.70
C ALA A 485 5.67 -17.85 -2.21
N LEU A 486 6.30 -18.59 -3.11
CA LEU A 486 6.99 -19.84 -2.81
C LEU A 486 8.49 -19.65 -2.99
N THR A 487 9.29 -20.16 -2.07
CA THR A 487 10.76 -20.18 -2.16
C THR A 487 11.29 -21.55 -1.81
N ASP A 488 12.32 -22.02 -2.52
CA ASP A 488 12.99 -23.28 -2.22
C ASP A 488 13.74 -23.20 -0.89
N ALA A 489 13.46 -24.12 0.03
CA ALA A 489 14.21 -24.27 1.28
C ALA A 489 15.35 -25.27 1.04
N SER A 490 16.43 -24.81 0.41
CA SER A 490 17.61 -25.64 0.19
C SER A 490 18.45 -25.80 1.46
N PRO A 491 18.97 -27.00 1.74
CA PRO A 491 19.86 -27.25 2.87
C PRO A 491 21.14 -26.40 2.73
N PRO A 492 21.65 -25.80 3.83
CA PRO A 492 22.86 -25.01 3.76
C PRO A 492 24.07 -25.88 3.41
N ALA A 493 25.06 -25.26 2.77
CA ALA A 493 26.33 -25.89 2.42
C ALA A 493 27.43 -25.32 3.33
N PHE A 494 28.37 -26.18 3.73
CA PHE A 494 29.52 -25.74 4.53
C PHE A 494 30.67 -25.26 3.64
N ASP A 495 31.27 -24.15 4.03
CA ASP A 495 32.56 -23.74 3.51
C ASP A 495 33.67 -24.53 4.21
N ALA A 496 34.32 -25.42 3.48
CA ALA A 496 35.35 -26.32 4.01
C ALA A 496 36.76 -25.93 3.55
N VAL A 497 37.67 -25.73 4.49
CA VAL A 497 39.06 -25.29 4.25
C VAL A 497 40.05 -26.29 4.87
N CYS A 498 41.12 -26.59 4.13
CA CYS A 498 42.21 -27.44 4.61
C CYS A 498 43.24 -26.61 5.38
N SER A 499 43.73 -27.13 6.49
CA SER A 499 44.86 -26.59 7.26
C SER A 499 45.93 -27.65 7.45
N GLU A 500 47.11 -27.30 7.99
CA GLU A 500 48.15 -28.29 8.31
C GLU A 500 47.72 -29.24 9.45
N SER A 501 46.84 -28.78 10.35
CA SER A 501 46.40 -29.52 11.54
C SER A 501 45.07 -30.25 11.37
N GLY A 502 44.35 -30.09 10.25
CA GLY A 502 43.05 -30.71 10.01
C GLY A 502 42.16 -29.97 9.00
N ILE A 503 40.85 -30.15 9.10
CA ILE A 503 39.84 -29.54 8.23
C ILE A 503 38.92 -28.64 9.06
N SER A 504 38.66 -27.43 8.59
CA SER A 504 37.70 -26.51 9.20
C SER A 504 36.45 -26.38 8.32
N PHE A 505 35.27 -26.52 8.92
CA PHE A 505 33.98 -26.32 8.28
C PHE A 505 33.29 -25.10 8.90
N LYS A 506 32.91 -24.15 8.06
CA LYS A 506 32.19 -22.94 8.45
C LYS A 506 30.79 -22.94 7.84
N LEU A 507 29.80 -22.59 8.65
CA LEU A 507 28.42 -22.38 8.25
C LEU A 507 27.97 -21.01 8.75
N ASP A 508 27.49 -20.17 7.85
CA ASP A 508 26.86 -18.88 8.19
C ASP A 508 25.35 -19.12 8.36
N HIS A 509 24.81 -18.80 9.54
CA HIS A 509 23.42 -19.09 9.90
C HIS A 509 22.43 -18.27 9.07
N ARG A 510 21.41 -18.94 8.57
CA ARG A 510 20.24 -18.37 7.90
C ARG A 510 19.00 -18.61 8.76
N PRO A 511 17.94 -17.78 8.63
CA PRO A 511 16.70 -17.94 9.40
C PRO A 511 16.04 -19.31 9.28
N ILE A 512 16.31 -20.05 8.20
CA ILE A 512 15.72 -21.37 7.91
C ILE A 512 16.58 -22.55 8.34
N ASP A 513 17.78 -22.33 8.91
CA ASP A 513 18.72 -23.43 9.19
C ASP A 513 18.27 -24.33 10.36
N TYR A 514 17.29 -23.91 11.18
CA TYR A 514 16.69 -24.74 12.24
C TYR A 514 15.96 -25.98 11.72
N LEU A 515 15.65 -26.03 10.41
CA LEU A 515 15.02 -27.17 9.75
C LEU A 515 15.98 -28.36 9.57
N TRP A 516 17.29 -28.11 9.70
CA TRP A 516 18.31 -29.10 9.41
C TRP A 516 19.15 -29.46 10.63
N GLU A 517 19.45 -30.74 10.74
CA GLU A 517 20.36 -31.30 11.73
C GLU A 517 21.65 -31.77 11.07
N ILE A 518 22.78 -31.47 11.72
CA ILE A 518 24.12 -31.80 11.23
C ILE A 518 24.54 -33.14 11.83
N TYR A 519 24.91 -34.10 10.99
CA TYR A 519 25.34 -35.43 11.38
C TYR A 519 26.78 -35.70 10.95
N ILE A 520 27.49 -36.49 11.76
CA ILE A 520 28.80 -37.06 11.44
C ILE A 520 28.63 -38.58 11.42
N GLY A 521 28.62 -39.17 10.23
CA GLY A 521 28.22 -40.57 10.05
C GLY A 521 26.76 -40.81 10.48
N SER A 522 26.58 -41.48 11.61
CA SER A 522 25.26 -41.78 12.19
C SER A 522 24.90 -40.97 13.44
N GLU A 523 25.83 -40.16 13.97
CA GLU A 523 25.66 -39.43 15.23
C GLU A 523 25.33 -37.94 14.97
N LEU A 524 24.38 -37.39 15.73
CA LEU A 524 23.99 -35.98 15.67
C LEU A 524 25.09 -35.09 16.28
N LEU A 525 25.55 -34.09 15.52
CA LEU A 525 26.54 -33.14 15.98
C LEU A 525 25.99 -32.27 17.10
N THR A 526 26.52 -32.46 18.30
CA THR A 526 26.27 -31.64 19.48
C THR A 526 27.60 -31.19 20.08
N SER A 527 27.59 -30.16 20.92
CA SER A 527 28.80 -29.70 21.63
C SER A 527 29.45 -30.83 22.45
N GLU A 528 28.63 -31.71 23.04
CA GLU A 528 29.10 -32.86 23.81
C GLU A 528 29.77 -33.91 22.91
N LEU A 529 29.16 -34.21 21.75
CA LEU A 529 29.74 -35.13 20.78
C LEU A 529 31.06 -34.59 20.22
N ALA A 530 31.11 -33.29 19.89
CA ALA A 530 32.31 -32.64 19.41
C ALA A 530 33.46 -32.77 20.42
N ALA A 531 33.20 -32.48 21.70
CA ALA A 531 34.18 -32.66 22.76
C ALA A 531 34.62 -34.13 22.93
N LYS A 532 33.69 -35.08 22.85
CA LYS A 532 33.97 -36.53 22.96
C LYS A 532 34.90 -37.02 21.86
N HIS A 533 34.71 -36.54 20.63
CA HIS A 533 35.51 -36.94 19.46
C HIS A 533 36.74 -36.07 19.20
N GLY A 534 36.99 -35.07 20.06
CA GLY A 534 38.17 -34.20 19.97
C GLY A 534 38.06 -33.09 18.93
N TYR A 535 36.86 -32.75 18.49
CA TYR A 535 36.61 -31.61 17.60
C TYR A 535 36.52 -30.30 18.40
N ILE A 536 36.89 -29.19 17.75
CA ILE A 536 36.75 -27.85 18.33
C ILE A 536 35.56 -27.18 17.65
N MET A 537 34.47 -27.01 18.40
CA MET A 537 33.24 -26.41 17.89
C MET A 537 32.98 -25.06 18.56
N SER A 538 32.68 -24.06 17.74
CA SER A 538 32.14 -22.78 18.21
C SER A 538 30.86 -22.47 17.44
N ASN A 539 29.77 -22.25 18.17
CA ASN A 539 28.47 -21.95 17.59
C ASN A 539 27.94 -20.68 18.27
N ASN A 540 27.79 -19.61 17.49
CA ASN A 540 27.26 -18.33 17.93
C ASN A 540 25.98 -17.99 17.13
N SER A 541 25.38 -16.81 17.34
CA SER A 541 24.13 -16.44 16.68
C SER A 541 24.24 -16.18 15.17
N GLN A 542 25.45 -16.03 14.63
CA GLN A 542 25.69 -15.72 13.22
C GLN A 542 26.40 -16.85 12.48
N THR A 543 27.25 -17.63 13.15
CA THR A 543 28.08 -18.64 12.51
C THR A 543 28.29 -19.87 13.39
N LEU A 544 28.41 -21.01 12.73
CA LEU A 544 28.94 -22.25 13.28
C LEU A 544 30.29 -22.56 12.62
N LEU A 545 31.31 -22.77 13.45
CA LEU A 545 32.65 -23.18 13.02
C LEU A 545 33.01 -24.49 13.72
N LEU A 546 33.28 -25.52 12.93
CA LEU A 546 33.73 -26.83 13.37
C LEU A 546 35.14 -27.07 12.82
N GLU A 547 36.13 -27.12 13.70
CA GLU A 547 37.48 -27.55 13.36
C GLU A 547 37.65 -29.01 13.77
N VAL A 548 38.10 -29.82 12.80
CA VAL A 548 38.26 -31.25 12.93
C VAL A 548 39.76 -31.56 12.82
N PRO A 549 40.48 -31.70 13.95
CA PRO A 549 41.91 -31.99 13.94
C PRO A 549 42.24 -33.34 13.28
N LEU A 550 43.42 -33.45 12.67
CA LEU A 550 43.90 -34.69 12.07
C LEU A 550 43.98 -35.81 13.14
N PHE A 551 43.67 -37.04 12.75
CA PHE A 551 43.61 -38.25 13.59
C PHE A 551 42.45 -38.30 14.61
N THR A 552 41.46 -37.44 14.45
CA THR A 552 40.20 -37.56 15.19
C THR A 552 39.24 -38.56 14.55
N HIS A 553 38.19 -38.91 15.28
CA HIS A 553 37.15 -39.82 14.79
C HIS A 553 36.50 -39.25 13.51
N GLY A 554 35.99 -40.11 12.61
CA GLY A 554 35.29 -39.68 11.39
C GLY A 554 36.16 -39.40 10.15
N TYR A 555 37.50 -39.35 10.27
CA TYR A 555 38.38 -39.29 9.11
C TYR A 555 38.49 -40.62 8.37
N GLU A 556 38.49 -40.56 7.04
CA GLU A 556 38.90 -41.65 6.17
C GLU A 556 40.26 -41.33 5.53
N TYR A 557 41.26 -42.19 5.76
CA TYR A 557 42.62 -42.01 5.20
C TYR A 557 42.84 -42.90 3.98
N LYS A 558 43.30 -42.30 2.88
CA LYS A 558 43.56 -42.98 1.60
C LYS A 558 44.93 -42.59 1.03
N ASP A 559 45.46 -43.44 0.16
CA ASP A 559 46.73 -43.29 -0.56
C ASP A 559 47.90 -42.91 0.36
N ILE A 560 48.10 -43.70 1.41
CA ILE A 560 49.19 -43.49 2.36
C ILE A 560 50.52 -43.85 1.69
N THR A 561 51.37 -42.84 1.49
CA THR A 561 52.72 -42.96 0.93
C THR A 561 53.73 -42.21 1.80
N LEU A 562 55.03 -42.42 1.58
CA LEU A 562 56.06 -41.62 2.27
C LEU A 562 55.98 -40.11 1.93
N LYS A 563 55.34 -39.73 0.81
CA LYS A 563 55.16 -38.32 0.39
C LYS A 563 53.92 -37.66 1.01
N GLY A 564 53.13 -38.40 1.79
CA GLY A 564 51.89 -37.94 2.38
C GLY A 564 50.70 -38.84 2.06
N PHE A 565 49.53 -38.43 2.52
CA PHE A 565 48.27 -39.16 2.42
C PHE A 565 47.10 -38.19 2.27
N PHE A 566 45.94 -38.70 1.86
CA PHE A 566 44.71 -37.92 1.82
C PHE A 566 43.83 -38.26 3.01
N GLY A 567 43.33 -37.23 3.71
CA GLY A 567 42.28 -37.35 4.71
C GLY A 567 40.99 -36.78 4.17
N THR A 568 39.93 -37.58 4.21
CA THR A 568 38.58 -37.17 3.81
C THR A 568 37.68 -37.11 5.04
N PHE A 569 36.86 -36.07 5.14
CA PHE A 569 35.85 -35.92 6.19
C PHE A 569 34.50 -35.52 5.56
N GLU A 570 33.42 -36.09 6.06
CA GLU A 570 32.06 -35.89 5.54
C GLU A 570 31.13 -35.39 6.65
N LEU A 571 30.40 -34.31 6.34
CA LEU A 571 29.27 -33.82 7.13
C LEU A 571 27.98 -34.09 6.37
N LEU A 572 26.98 -34.65 7.06
CA LEU A 572 25.67 -34.97 6.51
C LEU A 572 24.62 -34.00 7.06
N MET A 573 23.76 -33.51 6.19
CA MET A 573 22.62 -32.66 6.55
C MET A 573 21.34 -33.45 6.37
N ARG A 574 20.57 -33.56 7.46
CA ARG A 574 19.31 -34.29 7.49
C ARG A 574 18.17 -33.40 7.96
N ASP A 575 17.00 -33.64 7.40
CA ASP A 575 15.74 -33.04 7.83
C ASP A 575 15.45 -33.39 9.30
N HIS A 576 15.07 -32.40 10.09
CA HIS A 576 14.77 -32.59 11.51
C HIS A 576 13.59 -33.57 11.75
N GLU A 577 12.60 -33.61 10.86
CA GLU A 577 11.40 -34.45 11.05
C GLU A 577 11.54 -35.84 10.40
N THR A 578 12.02 -35.89 9.16
CA THR A 578 12.05 -37.11 8.35
C THR A 578 13.37 -37.89 8.46
N LEU A 579 14.44 -37.25 8.94
CA LEU A 579 15.81 -37.80 9.00
C LEU A 579 16.36 -38.27 7.65
N GLU A 580 15.72 -37.90 6.54
CA GLU A 580 16.22 -38.18 5.20
C GLU A 580 17.42 -37.27 4.87
N GLY A 581 18.45 -37.85 4.25
CA GLY A 581 19.65 -37.12 3.85
C GLY A 581 19.37 -36.24 2.65
N GLN A 582 19.53 -34.92 2.81
CA GLN A 582 19.25 -33.95 1.77
C GLN A 582 20.51 -33.34 1.14
N ASN A 583 21.63 -33.27 1.87
CA ASN A 583 22.89 -32.76 1.36
C ASN A 583 24.10 -33.31 2.15
N SER A 584 25.26 -33.43 1.52
CA SER A 584 26.50 -33.92 2.14
C SER A 584 27.66 -33.01 1.76
N THR A 585 28.38 -32.49 2.74
CA THR A 585 29.63 -31.73 2.50
C THR A 585 30.82 -32.64 2.75
N VAL A 586 31.49 -33.06 1.68
CA VAL A 586 32.69 -33.91 1.73
C VAL A 586 33.92 -33.06 1.40
N LYS A 587 34.95 -33.11 2.26
CA LYS A 587 36.22 -32.43 2.02
C LYS A 587 37.38 -33.42 2.11
N THR A 588 38.20 -33.45 1.06
CA THR A 588 39.45 -34.21 1.01
C THR A 588 40.63 -33.25 1.02
N CYS A 589 41.57 -33.46 1.93
CA CYS A 589 42.78 -32.66 2.09
C CYS A 589 44.02 -33.56 2.07
N ARG A 590 45.14 -33.02 1.60
CA ARG A 590 46.42 -33.72 1.58
C ARG A 590 47.23 -33.36 2.82
N PHE A 591 47.72 -34.37 3.51
CA PHE A 591 48.51 -34.22 4.72
C PHE A 591 49.86 -34.95 4.59
N SER A 592 50.81 -34.56 5.43
CA SER A 592 52.10 -35.22 5.58
C SER A 592 52.39 -35.35 7.07
N ALA A 593 52.65 -36.58 7.53
CA ALA A 593 53.05 -36.87 8.90
C ALA A 593 54.41 -37.59 8.89
N THR A 594 55.22 -37.36 9.92
CA THR A 594 56.50 -38.07 10.11
C THR A 594 56.23 -39.51 10.51
N GLU A 595 55.37 -39.71 11.51
CA GLU A 595 54.85 -41.02 11.92
C GLU A 595 53.33 -41.06 11.78
N LEU A 596 52.82 -42.22 11.37
CA LEU A 596 51.39 -42.45 11.19
C LEU A 596 51.08 -43.92 11.46
N ILE A 597 49.99 -44.20 12.16
CA ILE A 597 49.43 -45.54 12.24
C ILE A 597 47.93 -45.49 11.97
N VAL A 598 47.48 -46.28 11.01
CA VAL A 598 46.07 -46.43 10.65
C VAL A 598 45.69 -47.90 10.78
N CYS A 599 44.72 -48.17 11.63
CA CYS A 599 44.18 -49.51 11.88
C CYS A 599 42.80 -49.58 11.23
N SER A 600 42.71 -50.15 10.04
CA SER A 600 41.48 -50.12 9.25
C SER A 600 40.45 -51.16 9.72
N ALA A 601 39.17 -50.89 9.47
CA ALA A 601 38.07 -51.77 9.89
C ALA A 601 38.10 -53.15 9.19
N ASP A 602 38.67 -53.24 7.99
CA ASP A 602 38.92 -54.48 7.26
C ASP A 602 40.15 -55.26 7.77
N GLY A 603 40.84 -54.76 8.80
CA GLY A 603 41.91 -55.47 9.49
C GLY A 603 43.26 -55.35 8.84
N ASN A 604 43.54 -54.22 8.18
CA ASN A 604 44.86 -53.90 7.68
C ASN A 604 45.54 -52.89 8.62
N ILE A 605 46.81 -53.13 8.95
CA ILE A 605 47.63 -52.18 9.70
C ILE A 605 48.51 -51.47 8.69
N THR A 606 48.36 -50.15 8.57
CA THR A 606 49.28 -49.31 7.81
C THR A 606 50.05 -48.40 8.76
N VAL A 607 51.38 -48.50 8.75
CA VAL A 607 52.24 -47.73 9.65
C VAL A 607 53.37 -47.08 8.87
N VAL A 608 53.55 -45.77 9.05
CA VAL A 608 54.75 -45.02 8.70
C VAL A 608 55.49 -44.80 10.01
N ALA A 609 56.69 -45.37 10.12
CA ALA A 609 57.52 -45.23 11.32
C ALA A 609 58.85 -44.55 10.96
N ASP A 610 59.34 -43.72 11.88
CA ASP A 610 60.68 -43.16 11.77
C ASP A 610 61.71 -44.25 12.05
N LEU A 611 62.73 -44.30 11.20
CA LEU A 611 63.90 -45.15 11.37
C LEU A 611 64.93 -44.39 12.23
N PRO A 612 65.52 -45.02 13.26
CA PRO A 612 66.60 -44.41 14.01
C PRO A 612 67.76 -44.08 13.05
N SER A 613 68.12 -42.79 13.00
CA SER A 613 69.16 -42.29 12.10
C SER A 613 70.52 -42.88 12.46
N VAL A 614 70.98 -43.87 11.69
CA VAL A 614 72.37 -44.33 11.75
C VAL A 614 72.94 -44.40 10.34
N ILE A 615 73.93 -43.54 10.08
CA ILE A 615 74.72 -43.49 8.86
C ILE A 615 75.46 -44.83 8.72
N THR A 616 75.04 -45.69 7.80
CA THR A 616 75.90 -46.78 7.30
C THR A 616 76.77 -46.21 6.17
N SER A 617 78.09 -46.18 6.38
CA SER A 617 79.01 -46.03 5.26
C SER A 617 78.82 -47.24 4.34
N GLU A 618 78.63 -46.99 3.04
CA GLU A 618 78.50 -47.98 1.95
C GLU A 618 77.10 -48.37 1.47
N GLY A 619 76.06 -47.53 1.61
CA GLY A 619 74.92 -47.54 0.66
C GLY A 619 74.13 -48.85 0.49
N VAL A 620 74.27 -49.81 1.42
CA VAL A 620 73.47 -51.04 1.50
C VAL A 620 72.35 -50.78 2.52
N PRO A 621 71.06 -50.96 2.15
CA PRO A 621 69.96 -50.74 3.07
C PRO A 621 70.08 -51.67 4.29
N ALA A 622 69.98 -51.09 5.49
CA ALA A 622 69.80 -51.87 6.72
C ALA A 622 68.55 -52.75 6.58
N GLY A 623 68.66 -54.04 6.91
CA GLY A 623 67.53 -54.95 6.87
C GLY A 623 66.47 -54.49 7.88
N THR A 624 65.30 -54.09 7.39
CA THR A 624 64.15 -53.69 8.20
C THR A 624 63.00 -54.64 7.88
N ASN A 625 62.51 -55.36 8.89
CA ASN A 625 61.45 -56.34 8.73
C ASN A 625 60.55 -56.36 9.96
N LEU A 626 59.34 -56.89 9.82
CA LEU A 626 58.45 -57.17 10.94
C LEU A 626 58.93 -58.41 11.73
N VAL A 627 58.16 -58.85 12.73
CA VAL A 627 58.46 -60.09 13.49
C VAL A 627 58.69 -61.29 12.56
N ASP A 628 57.91 -61.40 11.47
CA ASP A 628 58.21 -62.31 10.36
C ASP A 628 59.25 -61.67 9.41
N PRO A 629 60.45 -62.27 9.24
CA PRO A 629 61.49 -61.75 8.35
C PRO A 629 61.09 -61.65 6.87
N ASN A 630 60.03 -62.35 6.45
CA ASN A 630 59.53 -62.27 5.07
C ASN A 630 58.69 -61.00 4.82
N CYS A 631 58.29 -60.29 5.87
CA CYS A 631 57.51 -59.07 5.77
C CYS A 631 58.41 -57.83 5.84
N GLY A 632 58.87 -57.39 4.67
CA GLY A 632 59.60 -56.13 4.49
C GLY A 632 58.68 -54.92 4.28
N PRO A 633 59.25 -53.69 4.24
CA PRO A 633 58.49 -52.47 4.02
C PRO A 633 57.95 -52.36 2.60
N ASN A 634 56.78 -51.75 2.45
CA ASN A 634 56.14 -51.42 1.17
C ASN A 634 56.88 -50.28 0.48
N GLU A 635 57.25 -49.24 1.24
CA GLU A 635 58.10 -48.13 0.80
C GLU A 635 59.14 -47.84 1.88
N MET A 636 60.35 -47.45 1.50
CA MET A 636 61.40 -47.10 2.44
C MET A 636 62.25 -45.96 1.88
N ASP A 637 62.54 -44.96 2.71
CA ASP A 637 63.52 -43.91 2.44
C ASP A 637 64.68 -43.98 3.45
N SER A 638 65.61 -43.00 3.44
CA SER A 638 66.77 -42.99 4.35
C SER A 638 66.41 -42.80 5.83
N SER A 639 65.16 -42.46 6.14
CA SER A 639 64.70 -42.02 7.46
C SER A 639 63.38 -42.64 7.91
N ARG A 640 62.58 -43.23 7.01
CA ARG A 640 61.23 -43.73 7.29
C ARG A 640 60.95 -45.02 6.51
N ALA A 641 60.09 -45.85 7.10
CA ALA A 641 59.57 -47.05 6.46
C ALA A 641 58.04 -47.12 6.57
N LEU A 642 57.40 -47.49 5.47
CA LEU A 642 55.98 -47.75 5.37
C LEU A 642 55.75 -49.26 5.36
N PHE A 643 54.91 -49.76 6.26
CA PHE A 643 54.42 -51.13 6.26
C PHE A 643 52.90 -51.13 6.11
N SER A 644 52.37 -52.05 5.31
CA SER A 644 50.94 -52.30 5.15
C SER A 644 50.70 -53.80 5.11
N PHE A 645 50.07 -54.34 6.14
CA PHE A 645 49.88 -55.78 6.31
C PHE A 645 48.63 -56.13 7.13
N PRO A 646 47.98 -57.28 6.85
CA PRO A 646 46.85 -57.76 7.63
C PRO A 646 47.18 -58.00 9.11
N VAL A 647 46.26 -57.65 10.02
CA VAL A 647 46.41 -57.77 11.49
C VAL A 647 46.75 -59.19 11.96
N ASN A 648 46.39 -60.21 11.20
CA ASN A 648 46.62 -61.64 11.53
C ASN A 648 47.87 -62.23 10.84
N SER A 649 48.69 -61.41 10.21
CA SER A 649 49.86 -61.84 9.43
C SER A 649 51.17 -61.25 9.97
N CYS A 650 52.30 -61.54 9.32
CA CYS A 650 53.61 -60.98 9.61
C CYS A 650 54.11 -61.12 11.06
N GLY A 651 53.71 -62.19 11.74
CA GLY A 651 54.11 -62.46 13.13
C GLY A 651 53.39 -61.61 14.17
N SER A 652 52.28 -60.96 13.82
CA SER A 652 51.46 -60.16 14.75
C SER A 652 50.94 -61.00 15.91
N THR A 653 51.12 -60.50 17.12
CA THR A 653 50.64 -61.11 18.36
C THR A 653 49.29 -60.52 18.76
N VAL A 654 48.39 -61.36 19.25
CA VAL A 654 47.03 -60.95 19.66
C VAL A 654 46.91 -61.02 21.17
N LYS A 655 46.51 -59.91 21.79
CA LYS A 655 46.22 -59.80 23.23
C LYS A 655 44.73 -59.52 23.40
N LEU A 656 44.01 -60.45 24.03
CA LEU A 656 42.59 -60.30 24.31
C LEU A 656 42.39 -59.63 25.68
N GLY A 657 41.76 -58.45 25.69
CA GLY A 657 41.30 -57.75 26.88
C GLY A 657 39.86 -58.13 27.25
N LYS A 658 39.31 -57.54 28.32
CA LYS A 658 37.91 -57.77 28.73
C LYS A 658 36.89 -57.23 27.70
N GLU A 659 37.20 -56.12 27.06
CA GLU A 659 36.29 -55.41 26.13
C GLU A 659 36.98 -55.01 24.80
N TYR A 660 38.22 -55.45 24.58
CA TYR A 660 38.99 -55.10 23.38
C TYR A 660 39.93 -56.22 22.96
N VAL A 661 40.38 -56.18 21.70
CA VAL A 661 41.43 -57.04 21.14
C VAL A 661 42.55 -56.14 20.62
N MET A 662 43.76 -56.40 21.06
CA MET A 662 44.94 -55.64 20.67
C MET A 662 45.88 -56.52 19.84
N TYR A 663 46.14 -56.08 18.62
CA TYR A 663 47.15 -56.66 17.73
C TYR A 663 48.44 -55.87 17.90
N GLU A 664 49.53 -56.56 18.19
CA GLU A 664 50.84 -55.98 18.43
C GLU A 664 51.87 -56.66 17.53
N ASN A 665 52.71 -55.85 16.89
CA ASN A 665 53.83 -56.33 16.09
C ASN A 665 55.03 -55.40 16.34
N GLU A 666 56.21 -55.80 15.92
CA GLU A 666 57.47 -55.07 16.12
C GLU A 666 58.20 -54.91 14.80
N ILE A 667 58.63 -53.68 14.51
CA ILE A 667 59.57 -53.37 13.43
C ILE A 667 60.97 -53.56 13.98
N PHE A 668 61.73 -54.48 13.38
CA PHE A 668 63.13 -54.74 13.72
C PHE A 668 64.04 -53.99 12.76
N PHE A 669 64.99 -53.25 13.32
CA PHE A 669 66.04 -52.59 12.57
C PHE A 669 67.39 -53.27 12.83
N SER A 670 67.97 -53.92 11.81
CA SER A 670 69.26 -54.61 11.91
C SER A 670 70.42 -53.69 11.51
N LYS A 671 71.34 -53.42 12.44
CA LYS A 671 72.49 -52.52 12.19
C LYS A 671 73.60 -53.13 11.31
N LYS A 672 73.67 -54.47 11.11
CA LYS A 672 74.63 -55.15 10.19
C LYS A 672 74.11 -56.53 9.73
N LEU A 673 74.30 -56.86 8.44
CA LEU A 673 74.10 -58.22 7.91
C LEU A 673 75.37 -59.06 8.16
N HIS A 674 75.22 -60.21 8.85
CA HIS A 674 76.25 -61.20 9.21
C HIS A 674 77.02 -61.01 10.54
N ALA A 675 76.49 -61.61 11.62
CA ALA A 675 77.29 -62.07 12.77
C ALA A 675 76.76 -63.42 13.29
N PRO A 676 77.61 -64.34 13.80
CA PRO A 676 77.19 -65.67 14.26
C PRO A 676 76.43 -65.62 15.59
N ALA A 677 75.62 -66.65 15.84
CA ALA A 677 74.80 -66.82 17.04
C ALA A 677 75.61 -66.62 18.34
N ASN A 678 75.03 -65.85 19.26
CA ASN A 678 75.53 -65.38 20.56
C ASN A 678 76.32 -64.07 20.53
N PHE A 679 75.62 -62.92 20.56
CA PHE A 679 75.88 -61.78 21.46
C PHE A 679 74.76 -60.72 21.30
N SER A 680 74.09 -60.40 22.42
CA SER A 680 73.50 -59.12 22.84
C SER A 680 72.69 -58.22 21.87
N ASN A 681 71.38 -58.11 22.13
CA ASN A 681 70.47 -56.96 21.95
C ASN A 681 71.04 -55.63 21.41
N ASP A 682 71.15 -55.46 20.09
CA ASP A 682 71.28 -54.12 19.49
C ASP A 682 70.39 -53.99 18.25
N PHE A 683 69.14 -54.45 18.39
CA PHE A 683 68.05 -54.09 17.48
C PHE A 683 67.29 -52.95 18.13
N ASP A 684 67.23 -51.79 17.47
CA ASP A 684 66.24 -50.79 17.79
C ASP A 684 64.88 -51.34 17.35
N ARG A 685 63.91 -51.26 18.25
CA ARG A 685 62.57 -51.83 18.04
C ARG A 685 61.53 -50.73 18.11
N VAL A 686 60.65 -50.73 17.12
CA VAL A 686 59.45 -49.89 17.14
C VAL A 686 58.26 -50.84 17.24
N THR A 687 57.55 -50.77 18.36
CA THR A 687 56.35 -51.59 18.59
C THR A 687 55.13 -50.82 18.09
N MET A 688 54.30 -51.47 17.28
CA MET A 688 53.02 -50.93 16.82
C MET A 688 51.88 -51.77 17.36
N GLN A 689 50.83 -51.07 17.81
CA GLN A 689 49.66 -51.64 18.45
C GLN A 689 48.40 -51.11 17.78
N CYS A 690 47.48 -52.00 17.40
CA CYS A 690 46.15 -51.67 16.94
C CYS A 690 45.11 -52.31 17.86
N THR A 691 44.27 -51.49 18.49
CA THR A 691 43.26 -51.95 19.45
C THR A 691 41.85 -51.80 18.87
N TYR A 692 41.08 -52.88 18.85
CA TYR A 692 39.70 -52.91 18.37
C TYR A 692 38.76 -53.28 19.52
N SER A 693 37.55 -52.70 19.53
CA SER A 693 36.51 -53.06 20.51
C SER A 693 35.97 -54.46 20.25
N LEU A 694 35.78 -55.27 21.30
CA LEU A 694 35.18 -56.61 21.18
C LEU A 694 33.72 -56.56 20.70
N ALA A 695 32.98 -55.51 21.06
CA ALA A 695 31.58 -55.35 20.67
C ALA A 695 31.41 -55.17 19.15
N GLY A 696 32.47 -54.72 18.47
CA GLY A 696 32.47 -54.38 17.06
C GLY A 696 32.98 -55.47 16.10
N LEU A 697 33.53 -56.55 16.66
CA LEU A 697 34.11 -57.64 15.88
C LEU A 697 33.02 -58.66 15.50
N LEU A 698 32.51 -58.55 14.27
CA LEU A 698 31.43 -59.42 13.75
C LEU A 698 31.84 -60.90 13.64
N ARG A 699 33.15 -61.19 13.50
CA ARG A 699 33.69 -62.57 13.44
C ARG A 699 35.12 -62.67 14.00
N LEU A 700 35.24 -62.93 15.30
CA LEU A 700 36.54 -63.17 15.93
C LEU A 700 37.20 -64.53 15.59
N PHE A 701 36.52 -65.43 14.86
CA PHE A 701 36.99 -66.82 14.69
C PHE A 701 36.82 -67.43 13.30
N SER A 702 36.63 -66.65 12.23
CA SER A 702 36.78 -67.20 10.87
C SER A 702 38.23 -67.08 10.41
N VAL A 703 38.89 -68.21 10.21
CA VAL A 703 40.35 -68.38 9.95
C VAL A 703 40.91 -67.57 8.76
N PHE A 704 40.09 -66.87 7.97
CA PHE A 704 40.53 -66.21 6.73
C PHE A 704 40.07 -64.76 6.51
N ARG A 705 39.32 -64.13 7.42
CA ARG A 705 38.91 -62.72 7.23
C ARG A 705 38.62 -62.03 8.56
N PHE A 706 39.37 -60.95 8.84
CA PHE A 706 39.05 -60.00 9.90
C PHE A 706 38.03 -59.00 9.35
N GLU A 707 37.04 -58.65 10.18
CA GLU A 707 36.05 -57.62 9.85
C GLU A 707 35.53 -57.00 11.15
N SER A 708 35.74 -55.70 11.28
CA SER A 708 35.31 -54.86 12.39
C SER A 708 34.29 -53.84 11.88
N ASP A 709 33.31 -53.48 12.70
CA ASP A 709 32.34 -52.42 12.40
C ASP A 709 32.95 -51.00 12.47
N ALA A 710 34.06 -50.85 13.19
CA ALA A 710 34.79 -49.59 13.36
C ALA A 710 36.31 -49.77 13.18
N ALA A 711 36.98 -48.66 12.84
CA ALA A 711 38.45 -48.60 12.77
C ALA A 711 39.09 -48.78 14.16
N GLY A 712 40.29 -49.36 14.20
CA GLY A 712 41.04 -49.59 15.44
C GLY A 712 41.80 -48.34 15.90
N VAL A 713 42.12 -48.29 17.19
CA VAL A 713 42.98 -47.25 17.76
C VAL A 713 44.44 -47.70 17.66
N GLY A 714 45.23 -46.95 16.87
CA GLY A 714 46.64 -47.22 16.63
C GLY A 714 47.57 -46.51 17.62
N ARG A 715 48.68 -47.17 17.97
CA ARG A 715 49.77 -46.58 18.77
C ARG A 715 51.13 -47.09 18.29
N ILE A 716 52.10 -46.19 18.19
CA ILE A 716 53.52 -46.48 17.93
C ILE A 716 54.30 -46.25 19.24
N VAL A 717 55.22 -47.16 19.58
CA VAL A 717 56.03 -47.11 20.81
C VAL A 717 57.49 -47.40 20.47
N HIS A 718 58.40 -46.48 20.80
CA HIS A 718 59.84 -46.58 20.53
C HIS A 718 60.61 -47.17 21.71
N SER A 719 61.58 -48.06 21.43
CA SER A 719 62.33 -48.81 22.44
C SER A 719 63.75 -48.27 22.69
N ALA A 720 63.93 -47.09 23.31
CA ALA A 720 65.10 -46.70 24.16
C ALA A 720 65.25 -45.17 24.38
N HIS A 721 64.63 -44.62 25.44
CA HIS A 721 65.22 -43.68 26.43
C HIS A 721 64.10 -43.22 27.37
N SER A 722 63.91 -43.94 28.47
CA SER A 722 63.16 -43.45 29.62
C SER A 722 64.08 -42.58 30.49
N THR A 723 64.23 -41.31 30.13
CA THR A 723 64.45 -40.17 31.06
C THR A 723 64.72 -38.91 30.23
N GLU A 724 63.66 -38.17 29.89
CA GLU A 724 63.55 -36.71 30.08
C GLU A 724 62.13 -36.28 29.70
N GLY A 725 61.59 -35.31 30.44
CA GLY A 725 60.16 -35.11 30.64
C GLY A 725 59.36 -34.79 29.38
N LEU A 726 58.31 -35.58 29.14
CA LEU A 726 57.20 -35.13 28.32
C LEU A 726 56.21 -34.39 29.22
N LEU A 727 56.25 -33.07 29.10
CA LEU A 727 55.15 -32.17 29.46
C LEU A 727 53.85 -32.72 28.89
N SER A 728 53.04 -33.34 29.75
CA SER A 728 51.60 -33.27 29.56
C SER A 728 51.19 -31.80 29.55
N PRO A 729 50.38 -31.32 28.60
CA PRO A 729 49.52 -30.19 28.88
C PRO A 729 48.45 -30.71 29.83
N THR A 730 48.77 -30.76 31.12
CA THR A 730 47.78 -30.87 32.17
C THR A 730 47.03 -29.54 32.21
N ILE A 731 45.87 -29.47 31.56
CA ILE A 731 44.84 -28.53 32.00
C ILE A 731 44.28 -29.09 33.31
N LYS A 732 44.79 -28.58 34.43
CA LYS A 732 44.17 -28.77 35.74
C LYS A 732 42.86 -27.96 35.78
N PRO A 733 41.72 -28.55 36.15
CA PRO A 733 40.61 -27.80 36.68
C PRO A 733 40.99 -27.33 38.09
N THR A 734 41.02 -26.02 38.30
CA THR A 734 40.87 -25.40 39.63
C THR A 734 39.45 -24.86 39.59
N THR A 735 38.47 -25.40 40.32
CA THR A 735 38.19 -25.01 41.70
C THR A 735 37.25 -26.04 42.33
N VAL A 736 37.51 -26.34 43.60
CA VAL A 736 36.73 -27.18 44.51
C VAL A 736 35.33 -26.60 44.72
N LEU A 737 34.30 -27.43 44.61
CA LEU A 737 33.09 -27.26 45.43
C LEU A 737 32.66 -28.60 46.01
N GLN A 738 32.38 -28.57 47.30
CA GLN A 738 32.18 -29.69 48.21
C GLN A 738 30.92 -30.49 47.88
N THR A 739 31.06 -31.81 47.94
CA THR A 739 29.96 -32.77 48.03
C THR A 739 29.42 -32.80 49.46
N PRO A 740 28.11 -32.72 49.70
CA PRO A 740 27.50 -33.33 50.87
C PRO A 740 27.23 -34.81 50.57
N LEU A 741 27.58 -35.64 51.56
CA LEU A 741 27.36 -37.08 51.57
C LEU A 741 25.88 -37.48 51.51
N SER A 742 25.72 -38.72 51.06
CA SER A 742 24.51 -39.52 50.94
C SER A 742 23.66 -39.65 52.20
N THR A 743 22.36 -39.84 51.98
CA THR A 743 21.55 -40.76 52.78
C THR A 743 20.75 -41.66 51.85
N GLN A 744 21.12 -42.93 51.81
CA GLN A 744 20.35 -44.02 51.22
C GLN A 744 19.63 -44.78 52.34
N ARG A 745 18.49 -45.39 51.98
CA ARG A 745 17.68 -46.43 52.67
C ARG A 745 16.47 -46.01 53.51
N GLN A 746 15.30 -46.26 52.90
CA GLN A 746 14.32 -47.31 53.24
C GLN A 746 13.99 -47.61 54.72
N SER A 747 12.72 -47.42 55.06
CA SER A 747 11.86 -48.35 55.83
C SER A 747 10.39 -48.01 55.48
N SER A 748 9.66 -48.81 54.68
CA SER A 748 8.77 -49.93 55.04
C SER A 748 7.82 -49.66 56.22
N TRP A 749 6.50 -49.78 56.03
CA TRP A 749 5.58 -50.67 56.78
C TRP A 749 4.08 -50.39 56.47
N LEU A 750 3.34 -51.50 56.25
CA LEU A 750 1.89 -51.76 56.45
C LEU A 750 0.89 -51.12 55.45
N SER A 751 0.15 -51.85 54.60
CA SER A 751 -0.76 -53.02 54.75
C SER A 751 -2.22 -52.64 55.00
N GLU A 752 -3.09 -53.05 54.05
CA GLU A 752 -4.55 -53.37 54.16
C GLU A 752 -5.55 -52.19 54.33
N ARG A 753 -6.77 -52.18 53.76
CA ARG A 753 -7.61 -53.14 53.00
C ARG A 753 -8.83 -52.41 52.38
N CYS A 754 -9.30 -52.94 51.25
CA CYS A 754 -10.69 -53.15 50.75
C CYS A 754 -11.77 -52.04 50.80
N LEU A 755 -12.42 -51.77 49.65
CA LEU A 755 -13.64 -52.44 49.11
C LEU A 755 -13.77 -52.00 47.63
N ASP A 756 -13.77 -52.92 46.65
CA ASP A 756 -14.94 -53.54 45.96
C ASP A 756 -15.99 -52.50 45.48
N ASP A 757 -16.51 -52.48 44.25
CA ASP A 757 -16.69 -53.57 43.28
C ASP A 757 -17.11 -53.07 41.87
N HIS A 758 -16.82 -53.91 40.87
CA HIS A 758 -17.54 -54.17 39.61
C HIS A 758 -17.62 -53.15 38.44
N ILE A 759 -17.63 -53.55 37.14
CA ILE A 759 -17.06 -54.60 36.27
C ILE A 759 -17.73 -54.39 34.86
N TRP A 760 -16.93 -54.29 33.77
CA TRP A 760 -17.08 -54.86 32.39
C TRP A 760 -18.35 -54.55 31.52
N LEU A 761 -18.42 -54.54 30.16
CA LEU A 761 -17.69 -54.99 28.95
C LEU A 761 -18.21 -54.14 27.74
N SER A 762 -17.39 -53.69 26.78
CA SER A 762 -16.93 -54.35 25.54
C SER A 762 -18.01 -54.79 24.52
N LYS A 763 -17.94 -54.32 23.26
CA LYS A 763 -17.55 -55.06 22.02
C LYS A 763 -18.21 -54.53 20.74
N CYS A 764 -17.40 -54.56 19.67
CA CYS A 764 -17.70 -54.33 18.25
C CYS A 764 -18.79 -55.24 17.67
N PHE A 765 -19.47 -54.77 16.62
CA PHE A 765 -19.88 -55.60 15.48
C PHE A 765 -20.01 -54.78 14.18
N THR A 766 -19.62 -55.43 13.09
CA THR A 766 -19.54 -54.96 11.69
C THR A 766 -20.85 -55.26 10.93
N VAL A 767 -21.00 -54.68 9.72
CA VAL A 767 -21.70 -55.19 8.50
C VAL A 767 -22.89 -54.35 7.98
N ARG A 768 -22.62 -53.60 6.90
CA ARG A 768 -23.20 -53.63 5.52
C ARG A 768 -24.73 -53.54 5.31
N SER A 769 -25.11 -52.58 4.43
CA SER A 769 -26.01 -52.74 3.26
C SER A 769 -27.28 -51.87 3.18
N GLN A 770 -27.27 -50.98 2.16
CA GLN A 770 -28.33 -50.62 1.20
C GLN A 770 -29.76 -50.18 1.61
N ARG A 771 -30.11 -49.03 1.00
CA ARG A 771 -31.33 -48.69 0.21
C ARG A 771 -32.58 -48.10 0.90
N VAL A 772 -32.83 -46.84 0.50
CA VAL A 772 -34.02 -46.33 -0.25
C VAL A 772 -35.29 -45.97 0.56
N ILE A 773 -35.83 -44.79 0.19
CA ILE A 773 -37.23 -44.29 0.19
C ILE A 773 -37.57 -43.16 1.16
N ARG A 774 -37.73 -41.97 0.55
CA ARG A 774 -38.72 -40.89 0.73
C ARG A 774 -39.15 -40.49 2.15
N SER A 775 -38.98 -39.20 2.41
CA SER A 775 -40.07 -38.20 2.34
C SER A 775 -39.49 -36.84 2.05
#